data_AF-A0A9E3KCH2-F1
#
_entry.id   AF-A0A9E3KCH2-F1
#
_cell.length_a   1.000
_cell.length_b   1.000
_cell.length_c   1.000
_cell.angle_alpha   90.00
_cell.angle_beta   90.00
_cell.angle_gamma   90.00
#
_symmetry.space_group_name_H-M   'P 1'
#
loop_
_entity.id
_entity.type
_entity.pdbx_description
1 polymer ?
#
loop_
_entity_poly.entity_id
_entity_poly.type
_entity_poly.pdbx_seq_one_letter_code
_entity_poly.pdbx_strand_id
1 'polypeptide(L)'
;MKRAILFFTFLLGTVALTMADSRPELAVSKINKKLFTNANAIIREASKTIEVINPDKMEVTETFVVTILNDKAEKALLYNVAYYDSNSKVNDMEAYLYDKWGTEIDKARNKDISDEAIDDGFSVAVDTRVRYVSFDHNAYPYTLEFKSVVTEYNSFSWPTWRPLTFDNVAVEKSSFAISFPEEMNVTYKEYLEALGEYDFDESPGQLSWSIQNKTAYVDEPLGPSLRNQLPRVAVNLGKISYDGNDGDLSTWAGFGAFYYSLNKNRDQVPESLKQEVLALTAGASSKTEKIKILYNYLQNNTRYVSVQLGIGGLQCFPAEYVAEKGFGDCKALSNYMKALLKLVDIPSNYVLIQADRKPMTLDKSFPQDPFNHVILGVPMEKDTVWLECTSQQIPMGYIGVNNMNRQVLWIEADGKSKLVRTPGYVPEDHALVTTAQFDVQEDGGATVAANIQGTGFQQRRFRGLKGLSSEELKRFFEGYIPISTTFALNDYSVTVEEDRPETSLSYKVDAKKVAKVSSSRMFLSPGLLEPALHSPKRLEDRKHPLVLQVGFHDVSEYTFTLPAGYEVEAMPKDQNIATPYGAYETSYSFDNNKLVFKRKYTRNSGEWESEKYNDYVDFVKQVVRADKDKIVLKKAE
;
A
#
# COMPACT_ATOMS: atom_id res chain seq x y z
N MET A 1 -30.89 -71.83 66.40
CA MET A 1 -31.85 -71.23 65.45
C MET A 1 -31.55 -69.74 65.35
N LYS A 2 -31.59 -69.17 64.13
CA LYS A 2 -31.34 -67.75 63.75
C LYS A 2 -29.86 -67.37 63.50
N ARG A 3 -29.48 -67.46 62.21
CA ARG A 3 -28.40 -66.67 61.60
C ARG A 3 -28.93 -65.25 61.38
N ALA A 4 -28.21 -64.23 61.82
CA ALA A 4 -28.50 -62.83 61.54
C ALA A 4 -27.76 -62.42 60.25
N ILE A 5 -28.51 -61.90 59.29
CA ILE A 5 -28.03 -61.31 58.04
C ILE A 5 -27.92 -59.80 58.29
N LEU A 6 -26.72 -59.22 58.17
CA LEU A 6 -26.52 -57.77 58.10
C LEU A 6 -26.48 -57.38 56.61
N PHE A 7 -27.47 -56.61 56.17
CA PHE A 7 -27.45 -55.94 54.85
C PHE A 7 -26.69 -54.62 54.98
N PHE A 8 -25.63 -54.45 54.18
CA PHE A 8 -24.97 -53.17 53.95
C PHE A 8 -25.47 -52.64 52.60
N THR A 9 -26.25 -51.56 52.62
CA THR A 9 -26.74 -50.86 51.44
C THR A 9 -25.61 -49.99 50.89
N PHE A 10 -25.12 -50.30 49.69
CA PHE A 10 -24.16 -49.46 48.97
C PHE A 10 -24.92 -48.41 48.16
N LEU A 11 -24.71 -47.14 48.49
CA LEU A 11 -25.28 -45.98 47.80
C LEU A 11 -24.49 -45.77 46.49
N LEU A 12 -25.10 -46.04 45.33
CA LEU A 12 -24.55 -45.71 44.02
C LEU A 12 -24.76 -44.21 43.75
N GLY A 13 -23.68 -43.43 43.87
CA GLY A 13 -23.63 -42.06 43.38
C GLY A 13 -23.47 -42.04 41.87
N THR A 14 -24.49 -41.58 41.14
CA THR A 14 -24.40 -41.23 39.72
C THR A 14 -23.65 -39.90 39.59
N VAL A 15 -22.39 -39.97 39.16
CA VAL A 15 -21.66 -38.81 38.66
C VAL A 15 -22.24 -38.49 37.27
N ALA A 16 -22.97 -37.38 37.15
CA ALA A 16 -23.32 -36.81 35.86
C ALA A 16 -22.04 -36.25 35.23
N LEU A 17 -21.43 -36.98 34.30
CA LEU A 17 -20.45 -36.42 33.37
C LEU A 17 -21.22 -35.46 32.46
N THR A 18 -20.98 -34.16 32.64
CA THR A 18 -21.28 -33.16 31.61
C THR A 18 -20.46 -33.51 30.38
N MET A 19 -21.09 -34.11 29.37
CA MET A 19 -20.46 -34.29 28.06
C MET A 19 -20.19 -32.90 27.49
N ALA A 20 -18.93 -32.61 27.17
CA ALA A 20 -18.59 -31.45 26.34
C ALA A 20 -19.39 -31.53 25.04
N ASP A 21 -19.94 -30.40 24.56
CA ASP A 21 -20.69 -30.37 23.30
C ASP A 21 -19.75 -30.75 22.14
N SER A 22 -19.96 -31.93 21.56
CA SER A 22 -19.16 -32.42 20.44
C SER A 22 -19.81 -32.02 19.11
N ARG A 23 -19.02 -31.43 18.21
CA ARG A 23 -19.40 -31.08 16.83
C ARG A 23 -18.70 -31.98 15.82
N PRO A 24 -19.13 -33.24 15.63
CA PRO A 24 -18.43 -34.23 14.79
C PRO A 24 -18.34 -33.83 13.30
N GLU A 25 -19.19 -32.91 12.82
CA GLU A 25 -19.10 -32.31 11.49
C GLU A 25 -17.86 -31.41 11.31
N LEU A 26 -17.31 -30.87 12.40
CA LEU A 26 -16.07 -30.08 12.38
C LEU A 26 -14.81 -30.96 12.38
N ALA A 27 -14.92 -32.28 12.55
CA ALA A 27 -13.77 -33.18 12.47
C ALA A 27 -12.98 -32.98 11.17
N VAL A 28 -11.66 -32.87 11.26
CA VAL A 28 -10.77 -32.57 10.12
C VAL A 28 -10.88 -33.63 9.02
N SER A 29 -11.20 -34.88 9.40
CA SER A 29 -11.45 -35.98 8.47
C SER A 29 -12.64 -35.77 7.51
N LYS A 30 -13.54 -34.81 7.82
CA LYS A 30 -14.70 -34.45 6.99
C LYS A 30 -14.39 -33.40 5.93
N ILE A 31 -13.25 -32.72 6.04
CA ILE A 31 -12.84 -31.68 5.08
C ILE A 31 -12.54 -32.32 3.73
N ASN A 32 -13.06 -31.72 2.66
CA ASN A 32 -12.73 -32.13 1.30
C ASN A 32 -11.21 -32.03 1.05
N LYS A 33 -10.59 -33.14 0.64
CA LYS A 33 -9.14 -33.24 0.43
C LYS A 33 -8.56 -32.16 -0.50
N LYS A 34 -9.34 -31.65 -1.46
CA LYS A 34 -8.88 -30.59 -2.37
C LYS A 34 -8.56 -29.29 -1.65
N LEU A 35 -9.25 -28.99 -0.54
CA LEU A 35 -9.09 -27.73 0.21
C LEU A 35 -7.77 -27.64 0.97
N PHE A 36 -7.03 -28.72 1.14
CA PHE A 36 -5.68 -28.70 1.73
C PHE A 36 -4.61 -28.19 0.77
N THR A 37 -4.92 -28.07 -0.54
CA THR A 37 -3.95 -27.62 -1.54
C THR A 37 -3.58 -26.16 -1.29
N ASN A 38 -2.30 -25.89 -1.02
CA ASN A 38 -1.75 -24.58 -0.69
C ASN A 38 -2.35 -23.90 0.56
N ALA A 39 -3.13 -24.62 1.37
CA ALA A 39 -3.83 -24.03 2.52
C ALA A 39 -3.03 -24.19 3.82
N ASN A 40 -2.92 -23.09 4.57
CA ASN A 40 -2.50 -23.07 5.98
C ASN A 40 -3.71 -23.02 6.92
N ALA A 41 -4.87 -22.58 6.44
CA ALA A 41 -6.14 -22.63 7.14
C ALA A 41 -7.30 -22.90 6.17
N ILE A 42 -8.41 -23.40 6.72
CA ILE A 42 -9.63 -23.70 5.97
C ILE A 42 -10.81 -23.08 6.70
N ILE A 43 -11.47 -22.13 6.07
CA ILE A 43 -12.76 -21.60 6.51
C ILE A 43 -13.80 -22.70 6.26
N ARG A 44 -14.25 -23.35 7.32
CA ARG A 44 -15.34 -24.34 7.30
C ARG A 44 -16.67 -23.64 7.00
N GLU A 45 -16.85 -22.47 7.60
CA GLU A 45 -18.01 -21.60 7.42
C GLU A 45 -17.61 -20.13 7.62
N ALA A 46 -18.06 -19.25 6.72
CA ALA A 46 -18.01 -17.80 6.91
C ALA A 46 -19.33 -17.20 6.48
N SER A 47 -20.17 -16.83 7.44
CA SER A 47 -21.46 -16.19 7.20
C SER A 47 -21.44 -14.74 7.64
N LYS A 48 -21.95 -13.85 6.80
CA LYS A 48 -22.19 -12.44 7.12
C LYS A 48 -23.64 -12.08 6.81
N THR A 49 -24.38 -11.63 7.81
CA THR A 49 -25.75 -11.13 7.66
C THR A 49 -25.80 -9.67 8.07
N ILE A 50 -26.44 -8.84 7.26
CA ILE A 50 -26.65 -7.43 7.56
C ILE A 50 -28.14 -7.12 7.50
N GLU A 51 -28.67 -6.60 8.60
CA GLU A 51 -30.01 -6.02 8.66
C GLU A 51 -29.89 -4.51 8.67
N VAL A 52 -30.19 -3.86 7.54
CA VAL A 52 -30.28 -2.41 7.47
C VAL A 52 -31.64 -2.02 8.05
N ILE A 53 -31.62 -1.27 9.16
CA ILE A 53 -32.85 -0.87 9.85
C ILE A 53 -33.38 0.41 9.21
N ASN A 54 -32.49 1.35 8.92
CA ASN A 54 -32.76 2.65 8.30
C ASN A 54 -31.42 3.24 7.79
N PRO A 55 -31.39 4.47 7.22
CA PRO A 55 -30.15 5.09 6.77
C PRO A 55 -29.12 5.40 7.88
N ASP A 56 -29.47 5.39 9.17
CA ASP A 56 -28.54 5.70 10.27
C ASP A 56 -28.09 4.48 11.06
N LYS A 57 -28.64 3.29 10.77
CA LYS A 57 -28.44 2.13 11.62
C LYS A 57 -28.56 0.80 10.88
N MET A 58 -27.59 -0.08 11.12
CA MET A 58 -27.63 -1.48 10.70
C MET A 58 -27.10 -2.40 11.78
N GLU A 59 -27.53 -3.66 11.75
CA GLU A 59 -26.97 -4.74 12.57
C GLU A 59 -26.20 -5.72 11.68
N VAL A 60 -24.97 -6.02 12.06
CA VAL A 60 -24.07 -6.93 11.35
C VAL A 60 -23.82 -8.14 12.23
N THR A 61 -24.21 -9.32 11.76
CA THR A 61 -23.87 -10.60 12.37
C THR A 61 -22.84 -11.31 11.52
N GLU A 62 -21.71 -11.68 12.11
CA GLU A 62 -20.67 -12.47 11.45
C GLU A 62 -20.44 -13.78 12.22
N THR A 63 -20.20 -14.86 11.48
CA THR A 63 -19.83 -16.17 12.02
C THR A 63 -18.70 -16.74 11.18
N PHE A 64 -17.61 -17.09 11.84
CA PHE A 64 -16.44 -17.73 11.23
C PHE A 64 -16.15 -19.03 11.95
N VAL A 65 -16.06 -20.12 11.21
CA VAL A 65 -15.56 -21.41 11.67
C VAL A 65 -14.32 -21.73 10.86
N VAL A 66 -13.15 -21.71 11.47
CA VAL A 66 -11.86 -21.77 10.78
C VAL A 66 -11.00 -22.88 11.38
N THR A 67 -10.66 -23.88 10.56
CA THR A 67 -9.68 -24.90 10.92
C THR A 67 -8.28 -24.39 10.62
N ILE A 68 -7.44 -24.28 11.65
CA ILE A 68 -6.04 -23.90 11.55
C ILE A 68 -5.19 -25.16 11.37
N LEU A 69 -4.42 -25.23 10.28
CA LEU A 69 -3.69 -26.45 9.90
C LEU A 69 -2.25 -26.48 10.41
N ASN A 70 -1.62 -25.31 10.56
CA ASN A 70 -0.22 -25.17 10.97
C ASN A 70 0.07 -23.75 11.49
N ASP A 71 1.32 -23.54 11.91
CA ASP A 71 1.86 -22.29 12.46
C ASP A 71 1.95 -21.13 11.44
N LYS A 72 1.81 -21.38 10.14
CA LYS A 72 1.86 -20.35 9.08
C LYS A 72 0.51 -19.69 8.81
N ALA A 73 -0.52 -20.01 9.59
CA ALA A 73 -1.89 -19.55 9.41
C ALA A 73 -2.19 -18.19 10.07
N GLU A 74 -1.18 -17.36 10.30
CA GLU A 74 -1.30 -16.09 11.04
C GLU A 74 -2.46 -15.21 10.54
N LYS A 75 -2.63 -15.09 9.21
CA LYS A 75 -3.71 -14.27 8.61
C LYS A 75 -5.11 -14.81 8.92
N ALA A 76 -5.25 -16.11 9.13
CA ALA A 76 -6.54 -16.73 9.44
C ALA A 76 -6.99 -16.44 10.89
N LEU A 77 -6.07 -15.99 11.76
CA LEU A 77 -6.38 -15.49 13.10
C LEU A 77 -6.95 -14.06 13.08
N LEU A 78 -7.23 -13.50 11.90
CA LEU A 78 -8.00 -12.26 11.77
C LEU A 78 -9.51 -12.52 11.66
N TYR A 79 -9.95 -13.78 11.71
CA TYR A 79 -11.38 -14.15 11.66
C TYR A 79 -12.04 -14.27 13.04
N ASN A 80 -11.30 -14.05 14.13
CA ASN A 80 -11.77 -14.09 15.52
C ASN A 80 -11.74 -12.70 16.18
N VAL A 81 -12.09 -11.69 15.39
CA VAL A 81 -12.07 -10.29 15.81
C VAL A 81 -13.37 -9.59 15.42
N ALA A 82 -13.84 -8.70 16.27
CA ALA A 82 -14.93 -7.77 16.01
C ALA A 82 -14.39 -6.34 16.07
N TYR A 83 -14.47 -5.63 14.95
CA TYR A 83 -14.09 -4.22 14.85
C TYR A 83 -15.25 -3.33 15.29
N TYR A 84 -14.94 -2.22 15.95
CA TYR A 84 -15.89 -1.16 16.26
C TYR A 84 -15.17 0.17 16.49
N ASP A 85 -15.91 1.27 16.59
CA ASP A 85 -15.41 2.63 16.76
C ASP A 85 -16.42 3.47 17.56
N SER A 86 -16.33 4.80 17.51
CA SER A 86 -17.28 5.68 18.21
C SER A 86 -18.72 5.60 17.67
N ASN A 87 -18.89 5.09 16.45
CA ASN A 87 -20.15 5.00 15.73
C ASN A 87 -20.66 3.57 15.62
N SER A 88 -20.13 2.64 16.41
CA SER A 88 -20.56 1.25 16.41
C SER A 88 -20.41 0.61 17.80
N LYS A 89 -21.07 -0.53 17.99
CA LYS A 89 -21.10 -1.23 19.27
C LYS A 89 -21.15 -2.74 19.06
N VAL A 90 -20.18 -3.44 19.63
CA VAL A 90 -20.23 -4.90 19.79
C VAL A 90 -21.28 -5.26 20.84
N ASN A 91 -22.40 -5.85 20.41
CA ASN A 91 -23.51 -6.26 21.27
C ASN A 91 -23.30 -7.65 21.86
N ASP A 92 -22.76 -8.57 21.06
CA ASP A 92 -22.55 -9.96 21.44
C ASP A 92 -21.29 -10.53 20.78
N MET A 93 -20.62 -11.45 21.48
CA MET A 93 -19.44 -12.13 20.97
C MET A 93 -19.26 -13.49 21.66
N GLU A 94 -19.16 -14.55 20.87
CA GLU A 94 -18.90 -15.91 21.35
C GLU A 94 -17.74 -16.53 20.58
N ALA A 95 -16.93 -17.35 21.27
CA ALA A 95 -15.87 -18.10 20.63
C ALA A 95 -15.65 -19.46 21.29
N TYR A 96 -15.40 -20.47 20.47
CA TYR A 96 -15.22 -21.87 20.87
C TYR A 96 -13.99 -22.46 20.17
N LEU A 97 -13.31 -23.37 20.87
CA LEU A 97 -12.15 -24.08 20.36
C LEU A 97 -12.44 -25.58 20.32
N TYR A 98 -12.20 -26.19 19.17
CA TYR A 98 -12.39 -27.62 18.93
C TYR A 98 -11.08 -28.30 18.53
N ASP A 99 -10.89 -29.53 19.00
CA ASP A 99 -9.78 -30.37 18.54
C ASP A 99 -9.99 -30.91 17.11
N LYS A 100 -9.02 -31.67 16.61
CA LYS A 100 -9.08 -32.28 15.26
C LYS A 100 -10.26 -33.23 15.02
N TRP A 101 -10.93 -33.70 16.09
CA TRP A 101 -12.08 -34.60 16.04
C TRP A 101 -13.41 -33.86 16.15
N GLY A 102 -13.39 -32.53 16.37
CA GLY A 102 -14.58 -31.73 16.61
C GLY A 102 -15.06 -31.78 18.07
N THR A 103 -14.22 -32.23 18.99
CA THR A 103 -14.53 -32.17 20.43
C THR A 103 -14.25 -30.76 20.93
N GLU A 104 -15.20 -30.11 21.62
CA GLU A 104 -14.94 -28.85 22.29
C GLU A 104 -13.86 -29.05 23.36
N ILE A 105 -12.83 -28.21 23.32
CA ILE A 105 -11.72 -28.23 24.27
C ILE A 105 -11.59 -26.93 25.05
N ASP A 106 -12.15 -25.82 24.56
CA ASP A 106 -12.25 -24.56 25.30
C ASP A 106 -13.40 -23.69 24.78
N LYS A 107 -13.89 -22.79 25.63
CA LYS A 107 -14.88 -21.77 25.31
C LYS A 107 -14.46 -20.45 25.94
N ALA A 108 -14.47 -19.38 25.14
CA ALA A 108 -14.12 -18.05 25.59
C ALA A 108 -15.10 -17.55 26.66
N ARG A 109 -14.55 -16.97 27.72
CA ARG A 109 -15.30 -16.23 28.74
C ARG A 109 -14.95 -14.75 28.61
N ASN A 110 -15.71 -13.89 29.30
CA ASN A 110 -15.47 -12.44 29.27
C ASN A 110 -14.03 -12.03 29.61
N LYS A 111 -13.32 -12.79 30.47
CA LYS A 111 -11.92 -12.50 30.82
C LYS A 111 -10.91 -12.87 29.72
N ASP A 112 -11.33 -13.69 28.77
CA ASP A 112 -10.53 -14.18 27.65
C ASP A 112 -10.72 -13.28 26.39
N ILE A 113 -11.57 -12.26 26.51
CA ILE A 113 -11.83 -11.24 25.49
C ILE A 113 -10.92 -10.04 25.75
N SER A 114 -10.03 -9.74 24.80
CA SER A 114 -9.25 -8.52 24.77
C SER A 114 -10.02 -7.40 24.07
N ASP A 115 -9.80 -6.15 24.49
CA ASP A 115 -10.39 -4.95 23.90
C ASP A 115 -9.29 -3.89 23.76
N GLU A 116 -8.85 -3.66 22.52
CA GLU A 116 -7.66 -2.86 22.22
C GLU A 116 -7.98 -1.77 21.20
N ALA A 117 -7.32 -0.62 21.35
CA ALA A 117 -7.30 0.39 20.30
C ALA A 117 -6.41 -0.10 19.15
N ILE A 118 -6.84 0.14 17.91
CA ILE A 118 -6.03 -0.17 16.74
C ILE A 118 -5.08 0.98 16.49
N ASP A 119 -3.79 0.69 16.45
CA ASP A 119 -2.79 1.58 15.88
C ASP A 119 -2.61 1.23 14.40
N ASP A 120 -2.92 2.19 13.51
CA ASP A 120 -2.65 2.03 12.07
C ASP A 120 -1.17 2.28 11.72
N GLY A 121 -0.34 2.58 12.73
CA GLY A 121 1.09 2.83 12.63
C GLY A 121 1.44 4.18 12.02
N PHE A 122 0.46 5.07 11.82
CA PHE A 122 0.62 6.31 11.08
C PHE A 122 -0.14 7.50 11.66
N SER A 123 -1.36 7.28 12.14
CA SER A 123 -2.24 8.29 12.71
C SER A 123 -1.94 8.52 14.18
N VAL A 124 -1.98 9.79 14.61
CA VAL A 124 -1.74 10.13 16.03
C VAL A 124 -2.97 9.88 16.90
N ALA A 125 -4.16 9.82 16.29
CA ALA A 125 -5.41 9.54 16.97
C ALA A 125 -6.40 8.90 16.00
N VAL A 126 -6.91 7.74 16.41
CA VAL A 126 -8.02 7.02 15.79
C VAL A 126 -8.94 6.52 16.91
N ASP A 127 -10.20 6.28 16.58
CA ASP A 127 -11.21 5.74 17.52
C ASP A 127 -11.57 4.28 17.23
N THR A 128 -10.99 3.69 16.17
CA THR A 128 -11.17 2.28 15.84
C THR A 128 -10.55 1.39 16.91
N ARG A 129 -11.33 0.40 17.35
CA ARG A 129 -10.99 -0.59 18.35
C ARG A 129 -11.31 -1.98 17.81
N VAL A 130 -10.68 -2.97 18.42
CA VAL A 130 -10.91 -4.38 18.14
C VAL A 130 -11.17 -5.13 19.43
N ARG A 131 -12.19 -5.97 19.41
CA ARG A 131 -12.37 -7.04 20.39
C ARG A 131 -11.98 -8.36 19.77
N TYR A 132 -11.16 -9.13 20.46
CA TYR A 132 -10.73 -10.42 19.94
C TYR A 132 -10.57 -11.43 21.07
N VAL A 133 -10.64 -12.69 20.70
CA VAL A 133 -10.43 -13.82 21.61
C VAL A 133 -9.14 -14.51 21.23
N SER A 134 -8.28 -14.78 22.22
CA SER A 134 -7.10 -15.62 22.05
C SER A 134 -7.20 -16.86 22.91
N PHE A 135 -6.97 -18.03 22.30
CA PHE A 135 -6.80 -19.29 23.00
C PHE A 135 -5.32 -19.66 23.04
N ASP A 136 -4.82 -20.10 24.21
CA ASP A 136 -3.46 -20.64 24.33
C ASP A 136 -3.45 -22.11 23.84
N HIS A 137 -3.25 -22.29 22.53
CA HIS A 137 -3.28 -23.60 21.90
C HIS A 137 -2.27 -23.72 20.76
N ASN A 138 -1.45 -24.78 20.79
CA ASN A 138 -0.34 -24.99 19.85
C ASN A 138 -0.33 -26.39 19.21
N ALA A 139 -1.42 -27.15 19.32
CA ALA A 139 -1.55 -28.48 18.73
C ALA A 139 -2.40 -28.44 17.46
N TYR A 140 -1.76 -28.56 16.31
CA TYR A 140 -2.45 -28.54 15.02
C TYR A 140 -2.86 -29.93 14.52
N PRO A 141 -3.95 -30.04 13.74
CA PRO A 141 -4.93 -29.01 13.44
C PRO A 141 -5.97 -28.84 14.57
N TYR A 142 -6.53 -27.63 14.69
CA TYR A 142 -7.66 -27.30 15.56
C TYR A 142 -8.65 -26.41 14.82
N THR A 143 -9.87 -26.25 15.36
CA THR A 143 -10.90 -25.39 14.75
C THR A 143 -11.36 -24.32 15.73
N LEU A 144 -11.41 -23.09 15.26
CA LEU A 144 -11.91 -21.92 15.97
C LEU A 144 -13.27 -21.56 15.41
N GLU A 145 -14.27 -21.46 16.26
CA GLU A 145 -15.57 -20.87 15.93
C GLU A 145 -15.69 -19.52 16.63
N PHE A 146 -16.10 -18.51 15.89
CA PHE A 146 -16.27 -17.14 16.36
C PHE A 146 -17.56 -16.58 15.80
N LYS A 147 -18.35 -15.94 16.66
CA LYS A 147 -19.56 -15.21 16.27
C LYS A 147 -19.55 -13.84 16.92
N SER A 148 -19.96 -12.83 16.17
CA SER A 148 -20.14 -11.47 16.69
C SER A 148 -21.41 -10.81 16.15
N VAL A 149 -22.02 -9.98 16.97
CA VAL A 149 -23.13 -9.08 16.58
C VAL A 149 -22.70 -7.65 16.87
N VAL A 150 -22.66 -6.81 15.83
CA VAL A 150 -22.27 -5.40 15.91
C VAL A 150 -23.42 -4.53 15.41
N THR A 151 -23.83 -3.53 16.20
CA THR A 151 -24.67 -2.44 15.68
C THR A 151 -23.77 -1.34 15.16
N GLU A 152 -24.01 -0.92 13.93
CA GLU A 152 -23.41 0.25 13.28
C GLU A 152 -24.44 1.40 13.33
N TYR A 153 -24.01 2.58 13.78
CA TYR A 153 -24.80 3.82 13.83
C TYR A 153 -24.47 4.76 12.66
N ASN A 154 -24.09 4.17 11.53
CA ASN A 154 -23.95 4.83 10.26
C ASN A 154 -24.07 3.81 9.12
N SER A 155 -24.35 4.28 7.91
CA SER A 155 -24.44 3.43 6.71
C SER A 155 -23.44 3.83 5.61
N PHE A 156 -22.45 4.66 5.94
CA PHE A 156 -21.38 5.03 5.01
C PHE A 156 -20.45 3.84 4.73
N SER A 157 -20.24 2.96 5.72
CA SER A 157 -19.47 1.72 5.57
C SER A 157 -20.26 0.70 4.75
N TRP A 158 -20.08 0.76 3.43
CA TRP A 158 -20.79 -0.08 2.47
C TRP A 158 -20.54 -1.57 2.68
N PRO A 159 -21.61 -2.39 2.76
CA PRO A 159 -21.46 -3.83 2.79
C PRO A 159 -20.70 -4.34 1.57
N THR A 160 -19.60 -5.05 1.83
CA THR A 160 -18.85 -5.77 0.81
C THR A 160 -18.64 -7.20 1.28
N TRP A 161 -19.00 -8.16 0.43
CA TRP A 161 -18.67 -9.56 0.65
C TRP A 161 -17.42 -9.94 -0.14
N ARG A 162 -16.42 -10.49 0.55
CA ARG A 162 -15.16 -10.99 -0.03
C ARG A 162 -14.93 -12.41 0.43
N PRO A 163 -15.54 -13.40 -0.24
CA PRO A 163 -15.43 -14.79 0.21
C PRO A 163 -14.00 -15.32 0.19
N LEU A 164 -13.12 -14.75 -0.64
CA LEU A 164 -11.70 -15.05 -0.69
C LEU A 164 -10.92 -13.78 -0.32
N THR A 165 -10.37 -13.72 0.90
CA THR A 165 -9.68 -12.51 1.40
C THR A 165 -8.18 -12.69 1.61
N PHE A 166 -7.75 -13.84 2.14
CA PHE A 166 -6.35 -14.13 2.44
C PHE A 166 -5.80 -15.25 1.57
N ASP A 167 -4.54 -15.10 1.15
CA ASP A 167 -3.78 -16.13 0.46
C ASP A 167 -3.52 -17.30 1.40
N ASN A 168 -3.33 -18.48 0.83
CA ASN A 168 -3.15 -19.73 1.56
C ASN A 168 -4.29 -20.06 2.55
N VAL A 169 -5.50 -19.50 2.33
CA VAL A 169 -6.72 -19.85 3.08
C VAL A 169 -7.76 -20.40 2.10
N ALA A 170 -8.22 -21.63 2.32
CA ALA A 170 -9.28 -22.25 1.53
C ALA A 170 -10.65 -22.02 2.18
N VAL A 171 -11.73 -22.15 1.40
CA VAL A 171 -13.11 -21.91 1.85
C VAL A 171 -14.00 -23.08 1.49
N GLU A 172 -14.52 -23.76 2.50
CA GLU A 172 -15.52 -24.81 2.34
C GLU A 172 -16.91 -24.22 2.11
N LYS A 173 -17.31 -23.22 2.89
CA LYS A 173 -18.57 -22.49 2.73
C LYS A 173 -18.39 -21.02 3.07
N SER A 174 -18.98 -20.14 2.26
CA SER A 174 -19.18 -18.74 2.64
C SER A 174 -20.51 -18.22 2.12
N SER A 175 -21.19 -17.40 2.93
CA SER A 175 -22.46 -16.78 2.60
C SER A 175 -22.50 -15.32 3.01
N PHE A 176 -23.25 -14.53 2.26
CA PHE A 176 -23.57 -13.15 2.57
C PHE A 176 -25.04 -12.89 2.33
N ALA A 177 -25.71 -12.29 3.29
CA ALA A 177 -27.11 -11.89 3.16
C ALA A 177 -27.28 -10.46 3.67
N ILE A 178 -28.11 -9.69 2.98
CA ILE A 178 -28.50 -8.35 3.40
C ILE A 178 -30.00 -8.17 3.27
N SER A 179 -30.64 -7.61 4.29
CA SER A 179 -32.03 -7.15 4.26
C SER A 179 -32.11 -5.65 4.48
N PHE A 180 -33.04 -4.99 3.81
CA PHE A 180 -33.16 -3.53 3.83
C PHE A 180 -34.59 -3.05 3.49
N PRO A 181 -35.01 -1.86 3.97
CA PRO A 181 -36.24 -1.22 3.53
C PRO A 181 -36.19 -0.91 2.02
N GLU A 182 -37.24 -1.24 1.28
CA GLU A 182 -37.30 -1.09 -0.18
C GLU A 182 -37.05 0.35 -0.64
N GLU A 183 -37.42 1.35 0.17
CA GLU A 183 -37.25 2.78 -0.12
C GLU A 183 -35.80 3.28 -0.16
N MET A 184 -34.85 2.46 0.29
CA MET A 184 -33.41 2.78 0.25
C MET A 184 -32.82 2.65 -1.16
N ASN A 185 -33.51 1.98 -2.09
CA ASN A 185 -33.04 1.73 -3.46
C ASN A 185 -31.64 1.09 -3.51
N VAL A 186 -31.42 0.07 -2.68
CA VAL A 186 -30.16 -0.65 -2.61
C VAL A 186 -29.83 -1.26 -3.97
N THR A 187 -28.61 -1.07 -4.43
CA THR A 187 -28.06 -1.68 -5.64
C THR A 187 -26.83 -2.51 -5.30
N TYR A 188 -26.46 -3.44 -6.17
CA TYR A 188 -25.27 -4.25 -5.98
C TYR A 188 -24.51 -4.45 -7.29
N LYS A 189 -23.24 -4.82 -7.16
CA LYS A 189 -22.38 -5.21 -8.28
C LYS A 189 -21.56 -6.43 -7.90
N GLU A 190 -21.66 -7.46 -8.74
CA GLU A 190 -20.89 -8.68 -8.64
C GLU A 190 -19.59 -8.56 -9.44
N TYR A 191 -18.50 -9.03 -8.84
CA TYR A 191 -17.18 -9.21 -9.46
C TYR A 191 -16.75 -10.65 -9.17
N LEU A 192 -17.53 -11.64 -9.64
CA LEU A 192 -17.43 -13.04 -9.25
C LEU A 192 -16.95 -13.95 -10.39
N GLU A 193 -16.51 -13.40 -11.51
CA GLU A 193 -16.14 -14.16 -12.71
C GLU A 193 -15.04 -15.20 -12.42
N ALA A 194 -14.07 -14.86 -11.57
CA ALA A 194 -13.00 -15.76 -11.16
C ALA A 194 -13.43 -16.86 -10.17
N LEU A 195 -14.63 -16.77 -9.61
CA LEU A 195 -15.14 -17.68 -8.59
C LEU A 195 -15.74 -18.97 -9.19
N GLY A 196 -16.22 -18.93 -10.44
CA GLY A 196 -16.99 -20.00 -11.05
C GLY A 196 -18.40 -20.07 -10.46
N GLU A 197 -18.88 -21.26 -10.10
CA GLU A 197 -20.24 -21.47 -9.57
C GLU A 197 -20.44 -20.82 -8.18
N TYR A 198 -21.57 -20.14 -8.03
CA TYR A 198 -22.11 -19.56 -6.80
C TYR A 198 -23.65 -19.58 -6.84
N ASP A 199 -24.28 -19.52 -5.68
CA ASP A 199 -25.72 -19.35 -5.54
C ASP A 199 -26.04 -17.88 -5.27
N PHE A 200 -27.13 -17.39 -5.88
CA PHE A 200 -27.66 -16.05 -5.68
C PHE A 200 -29.18 -16.10 -5.59
N ASP A 201 -29.74 -15.37 -4.63
CA ASP A 201 -31.18 -15.19 -4.44
C ASP A 201 -31.52 -13.72 -4.18
N GLU A 202 -32.57 -13.24 -4.84
CA GLU A 202 -33.05 -11.87 -4.78
C GLU A 202 -34.58 -11.87 -4.59
N SER A 203 -35.01 -11.20 -3.53
CA SER A 203 -36.42 -10.94 -3.25
C SER A 203 -36.60 -9.50 -2.76
N PRO A 204 -37.83 -8.96 -2.74
CA PRO A 204 -38.04 -7.59 -2.30
C PRO A 204 -37.45 -7.33 -0.91
N GLY A 205 -36.52 -6.38 -0.84
CA GLY A 205 -35.82 -6.01 0.40
C GLY A 205 -34.78 -7.00 0.90
N GLN A 206 -34.39 -8.02 0.12
CA GLN A 206 -33.41 -9.02 0.54
C GLN A 206 -32.54 -9.53 -0.62
N LEU A 207 -31.24 -9.61 -0.38
CA LEU A 207 -30.25 -10.17 -1.30
C LEU A 207 -29.40 -11.20 -0.58
N SER A 208 -29.06 -12.32 -1.23
CA SER A 208 -28.14 -13.30 -0.65
C SER A 208 -27.28 -14.02 -1.69
N TRP A 209 -26.04 -14.31 -1.29
CA TRP A 209 -25.07 -15.05 -2.07
C TRP A 209 -24.45 -16.16 -1.23
N SER A 210 -24.08 -17.27 -1.88
CA SER A 210 -23.26 -18.29 -1.22
C SER A 210 -22.34 -19.01 -2.19
N ILE A 211 -21.22 -19.51 -1.65
CA ILE A 211 -20.28 -20.35 -2.37
C ILE A 211 -19.85 -21.54 -1.55
N GLN A 212 -19.34 -22.56 -2.24
CA GLN A 212 -18.78 -23.74 -1.61
C GLN A 212 -17.48 -24.20 -2.29
N ASN A 213 -16.64 -24.87 -1.50
CA ASN A 213 -15.47 -25.64 -1.92
C ASN A 213 -14.46 -24.87 -2.82
N LYS A 214 -14.04 -23.67 -2.41
CA LYS A 214 -12.98 -22.91 -3.08
C LYS A 214 -11.61 -23.19 -2.46
N THR A 215 -10.65 -23.56 -3.28
CA THR A 215 -9.27 -23.81 -2.86
C THR A 215 -8.53 -22.52 -2.53
N ALA A 216 -7.47 -22.62 -1.72
CA ALA A 216 -6.60 -21.49 -1.43
C ALA A 216 -5.89 -20.98 -2.70
N TYR A 217 -5.75 -19.66 -2.81
CA TYR A 217 -4.89 -19.01 -3.81
C TYR A 217 -3.54 -18.63 -3.20
N VAL A 218 -2.56 -18.30 -4.04
CA VAL A 218 -1.24 -17.81 -3.63
C VAL A 218 -1.04 -16.42 -4.19
N ASP A 219 -0.59 -15.46 -3.37
CA ASP A 219 -0.24 -14.12 -3.86
C ASP A 219 1.01 -14.19 -4.75
N GLU A 220 0.90 -13.69 -5.97
CA GLU A 220 1.96 -13.80 -6.97
C GLU A 220 2.80 -12.51 -7.01
N PRO A 221 4.13 -12.61 -6.96
CA PRO A 221 5.01 -11.44 -7.01
C PRO A 221 4.75 -10.61 -8.28
N LEU A 222 4.74 -9.28 -8.13
CA LEU A 222 4.45 -8.34 -9.22
C LEU A 222 3.07 -8.57 -9.88
N GLY A 223 2.12 -9.18 -9.17
CA GLY A 223 0.71 -9.21 -9.57
C GLY A 223 -0.03 -7.90 -9.27
N PRO A 224 -1.24 -7.72 -9.82
CA PRO A 224 -2.15 -6.63 -9.48
C PRO A 224 -2.45 -6.50 -7.98
N SER A 225 -3.23 -5.48 -7.62
CA SER A 225 -3.83 -5.44 -6.28
C SER A 225 -4.78 -6.63 -6.12
N LEU A 226 -4.64 -7.40 -5.04
CA LEU A 226 -5.58 -8.49 -4.73
C LEU A 226 -7.03 -8.00 -4.66
N ARG A 227 -7.25 -6.73 -4.26
CA ARG A 227 -8.58 -6.10 -4.28
C ARG A 227 -9.20 -6.04 -5.68
N ASN A 228 -8.41 -6.00 -6.74
CA ASN A 228 -8.89 -6.02 -8.13
C ASN A 228 -9.22 -7.43 -8.63
N GLN A 229 -8.66 -8.47 -8.00
CA GLN A 229 -8.65 -9.82 -8.55
C GLN A 229 -9.56 -10.78 -7.80
N LEU A 230 -9.65 -10.59 -6.48
CA LEU A 230 -10.39 -11.50 -5.65
C LEU A 230 -11.90 -11.26 -5.81
N PRO A 231 -12.68 -12.34 -5.93
CA PRO A 231 -14.12 -12.25 -6.04
C PRO A 231 -14.74 -11.40 -4.94
N ARG A 232 -15.66 -10.51 -5.31
CA ARG A 232 -16.42 -9.72 -4.35
C ARG A 232 -17.82 -9.36 -4.84
N VAL A 233 -18.70 -9.09 -3.89
CA VAL A 233 -19.95 -8.36 -4.12
C VAL A 233 -19.86 -7.04 -3.40
N ALA A 234 -20.08 -5.94 -4.11
CA ALA A 234 -20.19 -4.61 -3.53
C ALA A 234 -21.66 -4.20 -3.50
N VAL A 235 -22.13 -3.70 -2.35
CA VAL A 235 -23.49 -3.21 -2.18
C VAL A 235 -23.47 -1.71 -2.00
N ASN A 236 -24.33 -1.02 -2.73
CA ASN A 236 -24.60 0.40 -2.58
C ASN A 236 -26.01 0.57 -1.98
N LEU A 237 -26.07 0.86 -0.68
CA LEU A 237 -27.26 1.25 0.09
C LEU A 237 -28.05 2.49 -0.40
N GLY A 238 -27.53 3.26 -1.36
CA GLY A 238 -28.14 4.47 -1.88
C GLY A 238 -28.14 5.62 -0.87
N LYS A 239 -29.24 5.74 -0.10
CA LYS A 239 -29.39 6.77 0.93
C LYS A 239 -28.68 6.36 2.21
N ILE A 240 -27.89 7.29 2.76
CA ILE A 240 -27.11 7.07 3.98
C ILE A 240 -27.24 8.24 4.94
N SER A 241 -26.92 7.98 6.20
CA SER A 241 -26.63 8.99 7.21
C SER A 241 -25.32 8.65 7.90
N TYR A 242 -24.46 9.66 8.09
CA TYR A 242 -23.17 9.52 8.76
C TYR A 242 -22.97 10.67 9.73
N ASP A 243 -22.98 10.37 11.03
CA ASP A 243 -22.88 11.35 12.11
C ASP A 243 -23.87 12.52 11.93
N GLY A 244 -25.13 12.19 11.64
CA GLY A 244 -26.23 13.14 11.42
C GLY A 244 -26.19 13.89 10.08
N ASN A 245 -25.31 13.50 9.15
CA ASN A 245 -25.25 14.07 7.81
C ASN A 245 -25.83 13.09 6.80
N ASP A 246 -26.95 13.47 6.18
CA ASP A 246 -27.61 12.65 5.17
C ASP A 246 -26.97 12.83 3.79
N GLY A 247 -26.96 11.75 3.01
CA GLY A 247 -26.46 11.73 1.65
C GLY A 247 -27.21 10.74 0.77
N ASP A 248 -27.18 10.99 -0.54
CA ASP A 248 -27.57 10.02 -1.55
C ASP A 248 -26.33 9.68 -2.38
N LEU A 249 -25.82 8.49 -2.18
CA LEU A 249 -24.58 8.01 -2.76
C LEU A 249 -24.83 7.03 -3.92
N SER A 250 -26.04 7.04 -4.49
CA SER A 250 -26.43 6.22 -5.66
C SER A 250 -25.70 6.62 -6.95
N THR A 251 -25.03 7.79 -6.96
CA THR A 251 -24.28 8.30 -8.12
C THR A 251 -22.95 8.94 -7.69
N TRP A 252 -21.96 8.97 -8.58
CA TRP A 252 -20.72 9.73 -8.34
C TRP A 252 -20.98 11.23 -8.08
N ALA A 253 -22.00 11.80 -8.71
CA ALA A 253 -22.44 13.16 -8.46
C ALA A 253 -22.91 13.33 -7.00
N GLY A 254 -23.70 12.38 -6.51
CA GLY A 254 -24.16 12.29 -5.12
C GLY A 254 -23.01 12.16 -4.11
N PHE A 255 -22.00 11.33 -4.41
CA PHE A 255 -20.75 11.27 -3.64
C PHE A 255 -20.09 12.64 -3.53
N GLY A 256 -19.88 13.32 -4.65
CA GLY A 256 -19.25 14.63 -4.63
C GLY A 256 -20.07 15.68 -3.86
N ALA A 257 -21.39 15.63 -3.99
CA ALA A 257 -22.31 16.52 -3.27
C ALA A 257 -22.25 16.28 -1.75
N PHE A 258 -22.17 15.02 -1.31
CA PHE A 258 -22.04 14.66 0.11
C PHE A 258 -20.70 15.16 0.70
N TYR A 259 -19.57 14.87 0.05
CA TYR A 259 -18.28 15.39 0.52
C TYR A 259 -18.20 16.92 0.46
N TYR A 260 -18.87 17.53 -0.51
CA TYR A 260 -19.01 18.98 -0.56
C TYR A 260 -19.80 19.52 0.63
N SER A 261 -20.94 18.91 0.98
CA SER A 261 -21.76 19.36 2.12
C SER A 261 -21.03 19.21 3.44
N LEU A 262 -20.28 18.12 3.64
CA LEU A 262 -19.45 17.91 4.82
C LEU A 262 -18.44 19.04 5.02
N ASN A 263 -17.89 19.59 3.93
CA ASN A 263 -16.82 20.60 3.97
C ASN A 263 -17.32 22.04 3.77
N LYS A 264 -18.64 22.26 3.66
CA LYS A 264 -19.23 23.58 3.40
C LYS A 264 -18.90 24.56 4.53
N ASN A 265 -18.51 25.78 4.16
CA ASN A 265 -18.14 26.88 5.07
C ASN A 265 -16.93 26.59 5.98
N ARG A 266 -16.09 25.59 5.64
CA ARG A 266 -14.88 25.26 6.41
C ARG A 266 -13.62 25.85 5.80
N ASP A 267 -13.74 26.69 4.77
CA ASP A 267 -12.66 27.36 4.04
C ASP A 267 -12.42 28.81 4.50
N GLN A 268 -12.96 29.19 5.66
CA GLN A 268 -12.77 30.53 6.22
C GLN A 268 -11.42 30.63 6.95
N VAL A 269 -10.80 31.81 6.88
CA VAL A 269 -9.50 32.10 7.50
C VAL A 269 -9.56 33.41 8.28
N PRO A 270 -8.70 33.61 9.30
CA PRO A 270 -8.60 34.87 10.03
C PRO A 270 -8.27 36.05 9.10
N GLU A 271 -8.80 37.24 9.40
CA GLU A 271 -8.53 38.45 8.58
C GLU A 271 -7.03 38.80 8.55
N SER A 272 -6.28 38.51 9.63
CA SER A 272 -4.82 38.68 9.67
C SER A 272 -4.11 37.84 8.60
N LEU A 273 -4.48 36.56 8.49
CA LEU A 273 -3.93 35.66 7.48
C LEU A 273 -4.33 36.09 6.07
N LYS A 274 -5.55 36.62 5.88
CA LYS A 274 -5.95 37.17 4.59
C LYS A 274 -5.07 38.34 4.16
N GLN A 275 -4.80 39.28 5.06
CA GLN A 275 -3.90 40.41 4.76
C GLN A 275 -2.48 39.93 4.46
N GLU A 276 -1.99 38.93 5.19
CA GLU A 276 -0.68 38.31 4.95
C GLU A 276 -0.61 37.67 3.56
N VAL A 277 -1.59 36.84 3.18
CA VAL A 277 -1.67 36.17 1.87
C VAL A 277 -1.71 37.17 0.71
N LEU A 278 -2.49 38.25 0.86
CA LEU A 278 -2.55 39.32 -0.15
C LEU A 278 -1.20 40.02 -0.28
N ALA A 279 -0.52 40.31 0.84
CA ALA A 279 0.81 40.93 0.83
C ALA A 279 1.87 40.00 0.20
N LEU A 280 1.88 38.71 0.57
CA LEU A 280 2.81 37.71 0.05
C LEU A 280 2.71 37.55 -1.47
N THR A 281 1.53 37.77 -2.04
CA THR A 281 1.26 37.55 -3.47
C THR A 281 1.15 38.84 -4.30
N ALA A 282 1.29 40.02 -3.68
CA ALA A 282 1.12 41.32 -4.34
C ALA A 282 2.11 41.55 -5.49
N GLY A 283 3.34 41.05 -5.35
CA GLY A 283 4.40 41.18 -6.36
C GLY A 283 4.41 40.10 -7.44
N ALA A 284 3.55 39.09 -7.34
CA ALA A 284 3.57 37.94 -8.25
C ALA A 284 3.06 38.33 -9.65
N SER A 285 3.84 37.97 -10.68
CA SER A 285 3.60 38.30 -12.08
C SER A 285 2.56 37.41 -12.77
N SER A 286 2.22 36.27 -12.17
CA SER A 286 1.33 35.27 -12.78
C SER A 286 0.55 34.46 -11.76
N LYS A 287 -0.53 33.79 -12.21
CA LYS A 287 -1.28 32.81 -11.40
C LYS A 287 -0.36 31.68 -10.89
N THR A 288 0.51 31.17 -11.75
CA THR A 288 1.47 30.11 -11.40
C THR A 288 2.40 30.54 -10.28
N GLU A 289 2.91 31.77 -10.32
CA GLU A 289 3.76 32.31 -9.27
C GLU A 289 3.01 32.47 -7.93
N LYS A 290 1.76 32.94 -7.96
CA LYS A 290 0.91 32.99 -6.76
C LYS A 290 0.68 31.61 -6.15
N ILE A 291 0.34 30.61 -6.98
CA ILE A 291 0.13 29.23 -6.50
C ILE A 291 1.41 28.72 -5.83
N LYS A 292 2.56 28.95 -6.45
CA LYS A 292 3.87 28.54 -5.93
C LYS A 292 4.18 29.19 -4.59
N ILE A 293 4.00 30.51 -4.46
CA ILE A 293 4.21 31.24 -3.20
C ILE A 293 3.33 30.65 -2.09
N LEU A 294 2.04 30.44 -2.37
CA LEU A 294 1.09 29.92 -1.38
C LEU A 294 1.32 28.44 -1.04
N TYR A 295 1.76 27.64 -2.01
CA TYR A 295 2.09 26.24 -1.76
C TYR A 295 3.35 26.11 -0.88
N ASN A 296 4.38 26.94 -1.14
CA ASN A 296 5.55 27.01 -0.26
C ASN A 296 5.17 27.54 1.13
N TYR A 297 4.25 28.52 1.21
CA TYR A 297 3.73 28.99 2.49
C TYR A 297 3.04 27.87 3.28
N LEU A 298 2.17 27.09 2.63
CA LEU A 298 1.55 25.89 3.22
C LEU A 298 2.62 24.94 3.77
N GLN A 299 3.61 24.58 2.96
CA GLN A 299 4.65 23.61 3.33
C GLN A 299 5.51 24.07 4.50
N ASN A 300 5.82 25.36 4.58
CA ASN A 300 6.69 25.92 5.62
C ASN A 300 5.95 26.19 6.94
N ASN A 301 4.64 26.39 6.91
CA ASN A 301 3.85 26.79 8.08
C ASN A 301 2.93 25.69 8.62
N THR A 302 2.88 24.53 7.96
CA THR A 302 2.03 23.41 8.39
C THR A 302 2.78 22.09 8.49
N ARG A 303 2.28 21.20 9.34
CA ARG A 303 2.74 19.82 9.48
C ARG A 303 1.61 18.84 9.19
N TYR A 304 1.94 17.74 8.52
CA TYR A 304 0.97 16.66 8.35
C TYR A 304 0.81 15.88 9.67
N VAL A 305 -0.43 15.77 10.12
CA VAL A 305 -0.81 15.00 11.31
C VAL A 305 -2.15 14.30 11.02
N SER A 306 -2.14 12.97 10.90
CA SER A 306 -3.35 12.19 10.63
C SER A 306 -4.17 11.99 11.90
N VAL A 307 -5.43 12.44 11.87
CA VAL A 307 -6.44 12.29 12.93
C VAL A 307 -7.72 11.77 12.28
N GLN A 308 -8.16 10.58 12.66
CA GLN A 308 -9.36 9.93 12.09
C GLN A 308 -10.35 9.59 13.22
N LEU A 309 -11.07 10.60 13.71
CA LEU A 309 -12.05 10.45 14.79
C LEU A 309 -13.46 10.76 14.26
N GLY A 310 -14.38 9.80 14.34
CA GLY A 310 -15.78 9.94 13.93
C GLY A 310 -15.94 10.58 12.54
N ILE A 311 -16.67 11.69 12.47
CA ILE A 311 -16.85 12.44 11.22
C ILE A 311 -15.56 13.00 10.63
N GLY A 312 -14.54 13.19 11.46
CA GLY A 312 -13.19 13.60 11.04
C GLY A 312 -12.50 12.59 10.12
N GLY A 313 -13.02 11.37 9.99
CA GLY A 313 -12.62 10.44 8.91
C GLY A 313 -12.90 10.99 7.51
N LEU A 314 -13.98 11.76 7.33
CA LEU A 314 -14.47 12.25 6.04
C LEU A 314 -14.46 13.79 5.91
N GLN A 315 -14.70 14.51 7.01
CA GLN A 315 -14.78 15.97 7.07
C GLN A 315 -13.40 16.58 7.37
N CYS A 316 -13.06 17.69 6.71
CA CYS A 316 -11.83 18.42 6.98
C CYS A 316 -11.88 19.19 8.31
N PHE A 317 -10.73 19.47 8.92
CA PHE A 317 -10.66 20.58 9.89
C PHE A 317 -10.89 21.92 9.18
N PRO A 318 -11.49 22.93 9.87
CA PRO A 318 -11.64 24.26 9.30
C PRO A 318 -10.29 24.87 8.97
N ALA A 319 -10.22 25.67 7.90
CA ALA A 319 -9.00 26.37 7.49
C ALA A 319 -8.48 27.31 8.60
N GLU A 320 -9.38 27.93 9.38
CA GLU A 320 -9.04 28.70 10.58
C GLU A 320 -8.30 27.88 11.64
N TYR A 321 -8.71 26.62 11.86
CA TYR A 321 -8.02 25.72 12.79
C TYR A 321 -6.60 25.43 12.32
N VAL A 322 -6.41 25.16 11.02
CA VAL A 322 -5.08 24.92 10.45
C VAL A 322 -4.21 26.17 10.56
N ALA A 323 -4.78 27.36 10.34
CA ALA A 323 -4.08 28.63 10.52
C ALA A 323 -3.62 28.86 11.97
N GLU A 324 -4.44 28.49 12.96
CA GLU A 324 -4.11 28.66 14.38
C GLU A 324 -3.11 27.60 14.88
N LYS A 325 -3.28 26.34 14.46
CA LYS A 325 -2.53 25.19 15.01
C LYS A 325 -1.31 24.79 14.19
N GLY A 326 -1.24 25.16 12.92
CA GLY A 326 -0.13 24.83 12.03
C GLY A 326 -0.01 23.32 11.73
N PHE A 327 -1.11 22.56 11.77
CA PHE A 327 -1.12 21.16 11.35
C PHE A 327 -2.49 20.71 10.83
N GLY A 328 -2.50 19.60 10.10
CA GLY A 328 -3.73 18.95 9.63
C GLY A 328 -3.43 17.65 8.88
N ASP A 329 -4.48 16.87 8.63
CA ASP A 329 -4.42 15.68 7.77
C ASP A 329 -4.62 16.05 6.29
N CYS A 330 -4.83 15.07 5.41
CA CYS A 330 -4.95 15.32 3.97
C CYS A 330 -6.13 16.22 3.63
N LYS A 331 -7.26 16.01 4.28
CA LYS A 331 -8.49 16.78 4.12
C LYS A 331 -8.29 18.21 4.58
N ALA A 332 -7.73 18.38 5.78
CA ALA A 332 -7.49 19.69 6.38
C ALA A 332 -6.49 20.53 5.56
N LEU A 333 -5.34 19.96 5.17
CA LEU A 333 -4.31 20.69 4.42
C LEU A 333 -4.74 21.03 3.00
N SER A 334 -5.47 20.14 2.31
CA SER A 334 -6.05 20.47 1.01
C SER A 334 -7.14 21.55 1.11
N ASN A 335 -7.99 21.51 2.13
CA ASN A 335 -8.98 22.56 2.38
C ASN A 335 -8.33 23.90 2.75
N TYR A 336 -7.27 23.89 3.55
CA TYR A 336 -6.52 25.09 3.89
C TYR A 336 -5.86 25.71 2.65
N MET A 337 -5.18 24.92 1.82
CA MET A 337 -4.64 25.41 0.55
C MET A 337 -5.71 25.99 -0.38
N LYS A 338 -6.88 25.34 -0.45
CA LYS A 338 -8.04 25.84 -1.19
C LYS A 338 -8.48 27.22 -0.68
N ALA A 339 -8.52 27.42 0.64
CA ALA A 339 -8.84 28.71 1.25
C ALA A 339 -7.80 29.78 0.87
N LEU A 340 -6.49 29.47 0.94
CA LEU A 340 -5.42 30.40 0.55
C LEU A 340 -5.55 30.84 -0.92
N LEU A 341 -5.78 29.90 -1.84
CA LEU A 341 -5.95 30.19 -3.26
C LEU A 341 -7.19 31.05 -3.54
N LYS A 342 -8.28 30.82 -2.79
CA LYS A 342 -9.52 31.59 -2.92
C LYS A 342 -9.32 33.07 -2.59
N LEU A 343 -8.45 33.40 -1.63
CA LEU A 343 -8.16 34.79 -1.26
C LEU A 343 -7.51 35.62 -2.38
N VAL A 344 -6.90 34.95 -3.37
CA VAL A 344 -6.21 35.58 -4.50
C VAL A 344 -6.91 35.29 -5.83
N ASP A 345 -8.20 34.94 -5.78
CA ASP A 345 -9.06 34.67 -6.92
C ASP A 345 -8.56 33.54 -7.84
N ILE A 346 -7.96 32.49 -7.25
CA ILE A 346 -7.53 31.28 -7.97
C ILE A 346 -8.49 30.12 -7.66
N PRO A 347 -9.32 29.71 -8.63
CA PRO A 347 -10.22 28.57 -8.46
C PRO A 347 -9.44 27.28 -8.22
N SER A 348 -9.90 26.47 -7.27
CA SER A 348 -9.32 25.16 -6.97
C SER A 348 -10.39 24.18 -6.49
N ASN A 349 -10.17 22.89 -6.74
CA ASN A 349 -11.16 21.84 -6.59
C ASN A 349 -10.62 20.73 -5.70
N TYR A 350 -11.50 20.22 -4.83
CA TYR A 350 -11.17 19.16 -3.89
C TYR A 350 -11.19 17.84 -4.66
N VAL A 351 -10.19 16.99 -4.46
CA VAL A 351 -10.04 15.75 -5.23
C VAL A 351 -9.88 14.58 -4.27
N LEU A 352 -10.82 13.64 -4.32
CA LEU A 352 -10.71 12.36 -3.63
C LEU A 352 -9.92 11.38 -4.50
N ILE A 353 -8.92 10.74 -3.90
CA ILE A 353 -8.01 9.83 -4.60
C ILE A 353 -7.67 8.64 -3.70
N GLN A 354 -7.43 7.49 -4.32
CA GLN A 354 -6.83 6.34 -3.66
C GLN A 354 -5.30 6.40 -3.86
N ALA A 355 -4.55 6.54 -2.77
CA ALA A 355 -3.11 6.78 -2.73
C ALA A 355 -2.26 5.53 -2.39
N ASP A 356 -2.58 4.37 -2.96
CA ASP A 356 -1.85 3.13 -2.70
C ASP A 356 -0.67 2.90 -3.65
N ARG A 357 0.24 1.97 -3.34
CA ARG A 357 1.20 1.50 -4.36
C ARG A 357 0.44 0.77 -5.47
N LYS A 358 -0.14 -0.39 -5.22
CA LYS A 358 -0.96 -1.07 -6.23
C LYS A 358 -2.35 -0.40 -6.34
N PRO A 359 -2.65 0.41 -7.38
CA PRO A 359 -3.94 1.09 -7.47
C PRO A 359 -5.07 0.07 -7.64
N MET A 360 -6.24 0.41 -7.10
CA MET A 360 -7.49 -0.26 -7.42
C MET A 360 -8.08 0.35 -8.69
N THR A 361 -8.68 -0.49 -9.53
CA THR A 361 -9.43 0.01 -10.68
C THR A 361 -10.78 0.52 -10.21
N LEU A 362 -11.06 1.81 -10.48
CA LEU A 362 -12.35 2.43 -10.20
C LEU A 362 -13.40 1.92 -11.21
N ASP A 363 -14.46 1.26 -10.73
CA ASP A 363 -15.63 0.96 -11.57
C ASP A 363 -16.47 2.24 -11.74
N LYS A 364 -16.43 2.81 -12.95
CA LYS A 364 -17.17 4.04 -13.26
C LYS A 364 -18.68 3.84 -13.26
N SER A 365 -19.15 2.61 -13.46
CA SER A 365 -20.57 2.26 -13.54
C SER A 365 -21.21 2.02 -12.18
N PHE A 366 -20.41 1.78 -11.14
CA PHE A 366 -20.89 1.46 -9.81
C PHE A 366 -20.24 2.38 -8.76
N PRO A 367 -20.96 3.42 -8.30
CA PRO A 367 -20.48 4.32 -7.26
C PRO A 367 -20.23 3.56 -5.95
N GLN A 368 -19.01 3.62 -5.46
CA GLN A 368 -18.58 3.14 -4.15
C GLN A 368 -17.43 4.06 -3.71
N ASP A 369 -17.15 4.20 -2.42
CA ASP A 369 -15.99 4.98 -1.98
C ASP A 369 -14.72 4.12 -1.90
N PRO A 370 -13.76 4.23 -2.84
CA PRO A 370 -12.45 3.61 -2.73
C PRO A 370 -11.38 4.56 -2.19
N PHE A 371 -11.72 5.82 -1.93
CA PHE A 371 -10.74 6.87 -1.71
C PHE A 371 -10.18 6.79 -0.30
N ASN A 372 -8.88 7.09 -0.15
CA ASN A 372 -8.20 7.08 1.15
C ASN A 372 -7.29 8.30 1.33
N HIS A 373 -7.34 9.26 0.40
CA HIS A 373 -6.50 10.44 0.39
C HIS A 373 -7.18 11.59 -0.36
N VAL A 374 -6.67 12.81 -0.12
CA VAL A 374 -7.18 14.04 -0.71
C VAL A 374 -6.02 14.89 -1.23
N ILE A 375 -6.20 15.40 -2.46
CA ILE A 375 -5.31 16.38 -3.09
C ILE A 375 -6.12 17.56 -3.62
N LEU A 376 -5.44 18.58 -4.15
CA LEU A 376 -6.08 19.75 -4.76
C LEU A 376 -5.76 19.85 -6.26
N GLY A 377 -6.78 20.14 -7.06
CA GLY A 377 -6.64 20.41 -8.49
C GLY A 377 -6.93 21.88 -8.80
N VAL A 378 -6.01 22.56 -9.48
CA VAL A 378 -6.13 23.98 -9.86
C VAL A 378 -6.23 24.08 -11.39
N PRO A 379 -7.43 24.33 -11.94
CA PRO A 379 -7.62 24.52 -13.37
C PRO A 379 -6.82 25.73 -13.88
N MET A 380 -6.00 25.49 -14.90
CA MET A 380 -5.30 26.52 -15.67
C MET A 380 -5.87 26.57 -17.09
N GLU A 381 -5.40 27.51 -17.91
CA GLU A 381 -5.92 27.71 -19.27
C GLU A 381 -5.73 26.50 -20.19
N LYS A 382 -4.62 25.75 -20.01
CA LYS A 382 -4.27 24.61 -20.88
C LYS A 382 -4.40 23.26 -20.20
N ASP A 383 -4.17 23.21 -18.89
CA ASP A 383 -4.10 21.97 -18.11
C ASP A 383 -4.41 22.26 -16.63
N THR A 384 -4.14 21.32 -15.75
CA THR A 384 -4.38 21.40 -14.31
C THR A 384 -3.05 21.36 -13.56
N VAL A 385 -2.87 22.29 -12.62
CA VAL A 385 -1.82 22.14 -11.60
C VAL A 385 -2.37 21.27 -10.47
N TRP A 386 -1.72 20.13 -10.24
CA TRP A 386 -2.07 19.21 -9.17
C TRP A 386 -1.18 19.43 -7.95
N LEU A 387 -1.78 19.53 -6.76
CA LEU A 387 -1.08 19.86 -5.52
C LEU A 387 -1.25 18.72 -4.51
N GLU A 388 -0.15 18.07 -4.14
CA GLU A 388 -0.08 17.14 -3.00
C GLU A 388 0.13 17.96 -1.72
N CYS A 389 -0.94 18.27 -1.01
CA CYS A 389 -0.92 19.21 0.12
C CYS A 389 -0.33 18.61 1.41
N THR A 390 -0.03 17.31 1.44
CA THR A 390 0.44 16.64 2.66
C THR A 390 1.95 16.55 2.78
N SER A 391 2.67 16.82 1.69
CA SER A 391 4.12 16.76 1.69
C SER A 391 4.74 18.13 1.93
N GLN A 392 5.65 18.22 2.92
CA GLN A 392 6.44 19.43 3.17
C GLN A 392 7.64 19.58 2.21
N GLN A 393 7.84 18.64 1.30
CA GLN A 393 9.04 18.60 0.46
C GLN A 393 8.73 18.50 -1.04
N ILE A 394 7.66 17.82 -1.43
CA ILE A 394 7.34 17.61 -2.84
C ILE A 394 7.03 18.95 -3.52
N PRO A 395 7.61 19.25 -4.68
CA PRO A 395 7.38 20.51 -5.39
C PRO A 395 5.97 20.59 -5.98
N MET A 396 5.50 21.82 -6.17
CA MET A 396 4.25 22.14 -6.87
C MET A 396 4.17 21.42 -8.23
N GLY A 397 3.03 20.78 -8.53
CA GLY A 397 2.79 20.11 -9.81
C GLY A 397 3.28 18.66 -9.89
N TYR A 398 3.98 18.16 -8.88
CA TYR A 398 4.32 16.73 -8.74
C TYR A 398 3.47 16.10 -7.63
N ILE A 399 2.74 15.03 -7.93
CA ILE A 399 1.86 14.35 -6.95
C ILE A 399 2.40 13.00 -6.48
N GLY A 400 3.55 12.58 -7.00
CA GLY A 400 4.17 11.31 -6.62
C GLY A 400 3.54 10.07 -7.26
N VAL A 401 4.30 8.97 -7.25
CA VAL A 401 3.92 7.69 -7.90
C VAL A 401 2.71 7.00 -7.29
N ASN A 402 2.35 7.35 -6.04
CA ASN A 402 1.18 6.82 -5.37
C ASN A 402 -0.12 7.50 -5.82
N ASN A 403 -0.04 8.64 -6.52
CA ASN A 403 -1.21 9.41 -6.97
C ASN A 403 -1.29 9.55 -8.50
N MET A 404 -0.25 9.14 -9.23
CA MET A 404 -0.17 9.26 -10.69
C MET A 404 -1.13 8.30 -11.43
N ASN A 405 -1.63 8.73 -12.59
CA ASN A 405 -2.36 7.95 -13.57
C ASN A 405 -3.65 7.25 -13.07
N ARG A 406 -4.37 7.85 -12.11
CA ARG A 406 -5.55 7.27 -11.44
C ARG A 406 -6.83 7.99 -11.79
N GLN A 407 -7.94 7.25 -11.78
CA GLN A 407 -9.26 7.88 -11.75
C GLN A 407 -9.50 8.47 -10.37
N VAL A 408 -10.03 9.70 -10.32
CA VAL A 408 -10.29 10.46 -9.09
C VAL A 408 -11.66 11.12 -9.16
N LEU A 409 -12.27 11.38 -8.01
CA LEU A 409 -13.49 12.18 -7.93
C LEU A 409 -13.12 13.65 -7.74
N TRP A 410 -13.36 14.45 -8.77
CA TRP A 410 -13.15 15.89 -8.78
C TRP A 410 -14.41 16.61 -8.31
N ILE A 411 -14.32 17.39 -7.22
CA ILE A 411 -15.45 18.08 -6.59
C ILE A 411 -15.31 19.59 -6.77
N GLU A 412 -16.25 20.18 -7.50
CA GLU A 412 -16.32 21.59 -7.85
C GLU A 412 -16.88 22.44 -6.70
N ALA A 413 -16.71 23.77 -6.79
CA ALA A 413 -17.09 24.70 -5.73
C ALA A 413 -18.62 24.82 -5.50
N ASP A 414 -19.43 24.33 -6.44
CA ASP A 414 -20.89 24.28 -6.36
C ASP A 414 -21.43 22.88 -5.97
N GLY A 415 -20.53 21.94 -5.64
CA GLY A 415 -20.88 20.57 -5.27
C GLY A 415 -21.08 19.62 -6.44
N LYS A 416 -20.99 20.09 -7.70
CA LYS A 416 -20.91 19.18 -8.85
C LYS A 416 -19.63 18.38 -8.79
N SER A 417 -19.65 17.16 -9.32
CA SER A 417 -18.47 16.34 -9.38
C SER A 417 -18.40 15.49 -10.64
N LYS A 418 -17.18 15.08 -10.98
CA LYS A 418 -16.90 14.27 -12.16
C LYS A 418 -15.67 13.39 -11.93
N LEU A 419 -15.63 12.26 -12.63
CA LEU A 419 -14.44 11.41 -12.66
C LEU A 419 -13.44 11.96 -13.68
N VAL A 420 -12.21 12.21 -13.24
CA VAL A 420 -11.09 12.63 -14.10
C VAL A 420 -9.87 11.75 -13.84
N ARG A 421 -8.81 11.92 -14.65
CA ARG A 421 -7.55 11.19 -14.48
C ARG A 421 -6.42 12.12 -14.05
N THR A 422 -5.65 11.73 -13.03
CA THR A 422 -4.40 12.41 -12.66
C THR A 422 -3.31 12.17 -13.71
N PRO A 423 -2.26 13.03 -13.78
CA PRO A 423 -1.19 12.88 -14.75
C PRO A 423 -0.47 11.54 -14.60
N GLY A 424 -0.09 10.94 -15.72
CA GLY A 424 0.88 9.85 -15.77
C GLY A 424 2.29 10.41 -15.97
N TYR A 425 3.28 9.57 -15.70
CA TYR A 425 4.70 9.88 -15.89
C TYR A 425 5.35 8.79 -16.75
N VAL A 426 6.31 9.18 -17.58
CA VAL A 426 7.13 8.27 -18.39
C VAL A 426 8.41 7.89 -17.65
N PRO A 427 9.11 6.80 -18.02
CA PRO A 427 10.35 6.41 -17.33
C PRO A 427 11.39 7.52 -17.19
N GLU A 428 11.51 8.41 -18.17
CA GLU A 428 12.44 9.53 -18.20
C GLU A 428 12.12 10.62 -17.16
N ASP A 429 10.86 10.75 -16.75
CA ASP A 429 10.48 11.62 -15.63
C ASP A 429 11.03 11.09 -14.29
N HIS A 430 11.39 9.80 -14.25
CA HIS A 430 11.87 9.08 -13.08
C HIS A 430 13.32 8.60 -13.29
N ALA A 431 14.24 9.51 -13.57
CA ALA A 431 15.60 9.18 -13.96
C ALA A 431 16.60 9.16 -12.79
N LEU A 432 17.62 8.30 -12.87
CA LEU A 432 18.79 8.34 -12.00
C LEU A 432 20.05 8.44 -12.86
N VAL A 433 20.67 9.61 -12.90
CA VAL A 433 21.88 9.87 -13.69
C VAL A 433 23.08 9.85 -12.76
N THR A 434 24.04 8.94 -12.99
CA THR A 434 25.27 8.83 -12.20
C THR A 434 26.49 9.06 -13.08
N THR A 435 27.36 9.97 -12.65
CA THR A 435 28.70 10.12 -13.24
C THR A 435 29.74 9.85 -12.18
N ALA A 436 30.80 9.13 -12.52
CA ALA A 436 31.87 8.84 -11.55
C ALA A 436 33.25 8.80 -12.20
N GLN A 437 34.25 9.23 -11.44
CA GLN A 437 35.65 9.15 -11.78
C GLN A 437 36.36 8.28 -10.76
N PHE A 438 37.17 7.34 -11.24
CA PHE A 438 37.95 6.42 -10.42
C PHE A 438 39.43 6.59 -10.78
N ASP A 439 40.23 7.00 -9.81
CA ASP A 439 41.70 6.97 -9.93
C ASP A 439 42.20 5.67 -9.31
N VAL A 440 42.36 4.65 -10.16
CA VAL A 440 42.68 3.28 -9.74
C VAL A 440 44.17 3.13 -9.47
N GLN A 441 44.50 2.49 -8.35
CA GLN A 441 45.86 2.26 -7.90
C GLN A 441 46.34 0.84 -8.22
N GLU A 442 47.67 0.62 -8.22
CA GLU A 442 48.25 -0.69 -8.55
C GLU A 442 47.81 -1.83 -7.60
N ASP A 443 47.46 -1.51 -6.35
CA ASP A 443 46.97 -2.46 -5.36
C ASP A 443 45.47 -2.79 -5.51
N GLY A 444 44.78 -2.13 -6.45
CA GLY A 444 43.35 -2.26 -6.70
C GLY A 444 42.48 -1.34 -5.84
N GLY A 445 43.06 -0.46 -5.02
CA GLY A 445 42.35 0.66 -4.40
C GLY A 445 42.00 1.75 -5.42
N ALA A 446 41.12 2.68 -5.04
CA ALA A 446 40.87 3.88 -5.85
C ALA A 446 40.35 5.04 -5.02
N THR A 447 40.67 6.25 -5.47
CA THR A 447 39.90 7.45 -5.12
C THR A 447 38.72 7.52 -6.08
N VAL A 448 37.51 7.65 -5.55
CA VAL A 448 36.26 7.69 -6.33
C VAL A 448 35.55 9.01 -6.06
N ALA A 449 35.25 9.76 -7.11
CA ALA A 449 34.41 10.95 -7.05
C ALA A 449 33.15 10.71 -7.90
N ALA A 450 31.97 10.82 -7.31
CA ALA A 450 30.71 10.56 -8.00
C ALA A 450 29.71 11.70 -7.82
N ASN A 451 28.94 11.97 -8.88
CA ASN A 451 27.77 12.84 -8.86
C ASN A 451 26.55 12.04 -9.30
N ILE A 452 25.45 12.17 -8.57
CA ILE A 452 24.19 11.48 -8.82
C ILE A 452 23.09 12.52 -8.89
N GLN A 453 22.23 12.46 -9.90
CA GLN A 453 21.04 13.27 -10.02
C GLN A 453 19.83 12.32 -10.13
N GLY A 454 18.93 12.38 -9.15
CA GLY A 454 17.64 11.73 -9.24
C GLY A 454 16.57 12.70 -9.69
N THR A 455 15.62 12.25 -10.51
CA THR A 455 14.37 12.97 -10.86
C THR A 455 13.13 12.12 -10.54
N GLY A 456 11.97 12.78 -10.38
CA GLY A 456 10.66 12.16 -10.18
C GLY A 456 10.59 11.17 -9.02
N PHE A 457 10.64 9.87 -9.32
CA PHE A 457 10.60 8.80 -8.31
C PHE A 457 11.97 8.50 -7.73
N GLN A 458 13.03 8.65 -8.53
CA GLN A 458 14.39 8.32 -8.10
C GLN A 458 14.90 9.32 -7.06
N GLN A 459 14.59 10.60 -7.24
CA GLN A 459 14.92 11.66 -6.28
C GLN A 459 14.31 11.44 -4.87
N ARG A 460 13.17 10.73 -4.77
CA ARG A 460 12.46 10.50 -3.50
C ARG A 460 13.35 9.83 -2.47
N ARG A 461 14.34 9.04 -2.91
CA ARG A 461 15.34 8.37 -2.07
C ARG A 461 16.24 9.37 -1.34
N PHE A 462 16.40 10.58 -1.87
CA PHE A 462 17.41 11.55 -1.45
C PHE A 462 16.82 12.85 -0.92
N ARG A 463 15.60 13.21 -1.32
CA ARG A 463 15.02 14.51 -0.95
C ARG A 463 14.94 14.74 0.56
N GLY A 464 14.60 13.68 1.30
CA GLY A 464 14.51 13.70 2.76
C GLY A 464 15.85 13.88 3.48
N LEU A 465 16.97 13.86 2.76
CA LEU A 465 18.28 14.15 3.34
C LEU A 465 18.46 15.64 3.66
N LYS A 466 17.66 16.51 3.05
CA LYS A 466 17.63 17.93 3.41
C LYS A 466 17.19 18.09 4.86
N GLY A 467 18.03 18.72 5.66
CA GLY A 467 17.78 18.99 7.08
C GLY A 467 18.35 17.97 8.06
N LEU A 468 18.98 16.89 7.56
CA LEU A 468 19.72 15.95 8.42
C LEU A 468 21.01 16.58 8.98
N SER A 469 21.45 16.10 10.14
CA SER A 469 22.75 16.48 10.71
C SER A 469 23.92 15.98 9.85
N SER A 470 25.09 16.56 10.03
CA SER A 470 26.31 16.10 9.35
C SER A 470 26.60 14.62 9.61
N GLU A 471 26.38 14.13 10.83
CA GLU A 471 26.57 12.73 11.21
C GLU A 471 25.51 11.80 10.58
N GLU A 472 24.26 12.25 10.48
CA GLU A 472 23.19 11.51 9.83
C GLU A 472 23.43 11.39 8.32
N LEU A 473 23.84 12.49 7.67
CA LEU A 473 24.25 12.49 6.27
C LEU A 473 25.43 11.56 6.06
N LYS A 474 26.46 11.62 6.92
CA LYS A 474 27.62 10.72 6.84
C LYS A 474 27.19 9.26 6.88
N ARG A 475 26.34 8.88 7.85
CA ARG A 475 25.80 7.51 7.96
C ARG A 475 25.00 7.10 6.73
N PHE A 476 24.21 8.01 6.17
CA PHE A 476 23.49 7.75 4.92
C PHE A 476 24.47 7.41 3.78
N PHE A 477 25.48 8.25 3.53
CA PHE A 477 26.45 7.99 2.47
C PHE A 477 27.24 6.70 2.71
N GLU A 478 27.66 6.43 3.95
CA GLU A 478 28.34 5.18 4.31
C GLU A 478 27.50 3.93 4.03
N GLY A 479 26.18 4.00 4.19
CA GLY A 479 25.25 2.90 3.87
C GLY A 479 24.78 2.86 2.41
N TYR A 480 24.76 4.00 1.72
CA TYR A 480 24.27 4.13 0.35
C TYR A 480 25.31 3.73 -0.70
N ILE A 481 26.59 4.07 -0.48
CA ILE A 481 27.66 3.81 -1.44
C ILE A 481 27.89 2.29 -1.54
N PRO A 482 27.65 1.66 -2.71
CA PRO A 482 27.65 0.20 -2.86
C PRO A 482 29.08 -0.41 -2.96
N ILE A 483 30.05 0.20 -2.29
CA ILE A 483 31.43 -0.29 -2.20
C ILE A 483 31.53 -1.19 -0.97
N SER A 484 31.53 -2.50 -1.20
CA SER A 484 31.57 -3.52 -0.13
C SER A 484 32.85 -3.58 0.71
N THR A 485 33.87 -2.78 0.36
CA THR A 485 35.17 -2.77 1.02
C THR A 485 35.30 -1.56 1.93
N THR A 486 36.22 -1.59 2.90
CA THR A 486 36.49 -0.40 3.71
C THR A 486 36.88 0.78 2.82
N PHE A 487 36.20 1.91 3.01
CA PHE A 487 36.53 3.18 2.39
C PHE A 487 36.53 4.30 3.43
N ALA A 488 37.26 5.38 3.13
CA ALA A 488 37.17 6.64 3.85
C ALA A 488 36.28 7.60 3.05
N LEU A 489 35.23 8.13 3.67
CA LEU A 489 34.41 9.20 3.07
C LEU A 489 35.07 10.55 3.34
N ASN A 490 35.57 11.16 2.27
CA ASN A 490 36.36 12.39 2.33
C ASN A 490 35.51 13.65 2.14
N ASP A 491 34.51 13.56 1.27
CA ASP A 491 33.62 14.69 0.95
C ASP A 491 32.25 14.15 0.54
N TYR A 492 31.20 14.93 0.81
CA TYR A 492 29.83 14.63 0.42
C TYR A 492 28.93 15.86 0.49
N SER A 493 27.97 15.95 -0.43
CA SER A 493 26.96 17.00 -0.42
C SER A 493 25.63 16.53 -1.00
N VAL A 494 24.56 17.24 -0.61
CA VAL A 494 23.20 17.05 -1.10
C VAL A 494 22.65 18.40 -1.55
N THR A 495 22.10 18.46 -2.76
CA THR A 495 21.41 19.64 -3.28
C THR A 495 19.99 19.23 -3.66
N VAL A 496 19.00 19.85 -3.03
CA VAL A 496 17.58 19.63 -3.31
C VAL A 496 17.05 20.80 -4.13
N GLU A 497 16.47 20.52 -5.29
CA GLU A 497 15.77 21.53 -6.08
C GLU A 497 14.38 21.75 -5.49
N GLU A 498 14.08 22.96 -5.00
CA GLU A 498 12.80 23.25 -4.32
C GLU A 498 11.60 23.18 -5.28
N ASP A 499 11.82 23.56 -6.54
CA ASP A 499 10.74 23.79 -7.52
C ASP A 499 10.51 22.61 -8.49
N ARG A 500 11.36 21.60 -8.42
CA ARG A 500 11.35 20.45 -9.33
C ARG A 500 11.60 19.18 -8.55
N PRO A 501 11.04 18.03 -8.99
CA PRO A 501 11.24 16.77 -8.29
C PRO A 501 12.62 16.25 -8.66
N GLU A 502 13.65 16.90 -8.14
CA GLU A 502 15.05 16.66 -8.47
C GLU A 502 15.91 16.81 -7.20
N THR A 503 16.87 15.92 -7.05
CA THR A 503 17.85 15.97 -5.95
C THR A 503 19.17 15.40 -6.43
N SER A 504 20.24 16.12 -6.15
CA SER A 504 21.60 15.78 -6.54
C SER A 504 22.44 15.43 -5.32
N LEU A 505 23.28 14.42 -5.46
CA LEU A 505 24.30 14.01 -4.49
C LEU A 505 25.67 14.14 -5.13
N SER A 506 26.66 14.51 -4.33
CA SER A 506 28.06 14.29 -4.70
C SER A 506 28.81 13.65 -3.53
N TYR A 507 29.81 12.83 -3.82
CA TYR A 507 30.72 12.31 -2.79
C TYR A 507 32.10 11.99 -3.35
N LYS A 508 33.08 11.97 -2.43
CA LYS A 508 34.44 11.49 -2.67
C LYS A 508 34.84 10.48 -1.61
N VAL A 509 35.30 9.30 -2.04
CA VAL A 509 35.78 8.24 -1.16
C VAL A 509 37.15 7.73 -1.57
N ASP A 510 37.96 7.29 -0.59
CA ASP A 510 39.13 6.45 -0.84
C ASP A 510 38.81 5.01 -0.47
N ALA A 511 38.63 4.16 -1.46
CA ALA A 511 38.25 2.76 -1.30
C ALA A 511 39.47 1.85 -1.41
N LYS A 512 39.63 0.93 -0.45
CA LYS A 512 40.81 0.05 -0.39
C LYS A 512 40.86 -0.99 -1.51
N LYS A 513 39.72 -1.39 -2.08
CA LYS A 513 39.69 -2.49 -3.05
C LYS A 513 38.47 -2.42 -3.98
N VAL A 514 38.56 -1.56 -4.99
CA VAL A 514 37.57 -1.48 -6.09
C VAL A 514 37.85 -2.49 -7.21
N ALA A 515 39.10 -2.92 -7.34
CA ALA A 515 39.53 -3.95 -8.26
C ALA A 515 40.25 -5.08 -7.51
N LYS A 516 40.13 -6.30 -8.01
CA LYS A 516 40.89 -7.44 -7.47
C LYS A 516 42.19 -7.58 -8.25
N VAL A 517 43.32 -7.47 -7.58
CA VAL A 517 44.64 -7.71 -8.18
C VAL A 517 45.09 -9.15 -7.90
N SER A 518 45.66 -9.82 -8.89
CA SER A 518 46.21 -11.17 -8.81
C SER A 518 47.37 -11.31 -9.78
N SER A 519 48.60 -11.44 -9.26
CA SER A 519 49.83 -11.46 -10.06
C SER A 519 49.92 -10.23 -10.98
N SER A 520 50.05 -10.41 -12.30
CA SER A 520 50.10 -9.33 -13.29
C SER A 520 48.72 -8.90 -13.81
N ARG A 521 47.62 -9.39 -13.23
CA ARG A 521 46.25 -9.09 -13.67
C ARG A 521 45.45 -8.31 -12.64
N MET A 522 44.61 -7.41 -13.13
CA MET A 522 43.62 -6.67 -12.35
C MET A 522 42.21 -6.92 -12.91
N PHE A 523 41.27 -7.25 -12.04
CA PHE A 523 39.87 -7.50 -12.37
C PHE A 523 39.01 -6.36 -11.83
N LEU A 524 38.47 -5.55 -12.75
CA LEU A 524 37.65 -4.39 -12.44
C LEU A 524 36.18 -4.69 -12.74
N SER A 525 35.28 -4.30 -11.83
CA SER A 525 33.83 -4.36 -12.05
C SER A 525 33.34 -2.98 -12.52
N PRO A 526 33.09 -2.76 -13.82
CA PRO A 526 32.66 -1.46 -14.33
C PRO A 526 31.34 -0.97 -13.70
N GLY A 527 30.38 -1.86 -13.42
CA GLY A 527 29.12 -1.52 -12.77
C GLY A 527 29.17 -1.38 -11.25
N LEU A 528 30.33 -1.05 -10.64
CA LEU A 528 30.52 -1.08 -9.18
C LEU A 528 29.53 -0.21 -8.40
N LEU A 529 29.13 0.94 -8.96
CA LEU A 529 28.22 1.89 -8.31
C LEU A 529 26.75 1.68 -8.67
N GLU A 530 26.43 0.66 -9.49
CA GLU A 530 25.06 0.40 -9.91
C GLU A 530 24.21 -0.13 -8.74
N PRO A 531 22.94 0.30 -8.62
CA PRO A 531 22.03 -0.24 -7.62
C PRO A 531 21.88 -1.77 -7.75
N ALA A 532 21.89 -2.47 -6.63
CA ALA A 532 21.70 -3.93 -6.63
C ALA A 532 20.31 -4.32 -7.13
N LEU A 533 20.26 -5.01 -8.26
CA LEU A 533 19.03 -5.57 -8.82
C LEU A 533 18.81 -7.01 -8.36
N HIS A 534 17.59 -7.30 -7.92
CA HIS A 534 17.17 -8.64 -7.52
C HIS A 534 16.21 -9.20 -8.58
N SER A 535 16.57 -10.34 -9.16
CA SER A 535 15.68 -11.05 -10.08
C SER A 535 14.62 -11.82 -9.30
N PRO A 536 13.32 -11.68 -9.63
CA PRO A 536 12.28 -12.52 -9.09
C PRO A 536 12.49 -14.00 -9.46
N LYS A 537 11.91 -14.91 -8.68
CA LYS A 537 11.93 -16.35 -9.01
C LYS A 537 10.99 -16.62 -10.20
N ARG A 538 11.33 -17.60 -11.04
CA ARG A 538 10.40 -18.07 -12.08
C ARG A 538 9.18 -18.74 -11.45
N LEU A 539 8.05 -18.70 -12.15
CA LEU A 539 6.79 -19.35 -11.78
C LEU A 539 6.26 -20.13 -12.98
N GLU A 540 5.96 -21.43 -12.80
CA GLU A 540 5.49 -22.28 -13.91
C GLU A 540 3.98 -22.11 -14.18
N ASP A 541 3.17 -21.93 -13.13
CA ASP A 541 1.70 -21.90 -13.22
C ASP A 541 1.10 -20.54 -12.85
N ARG A 542 1.72 -19.44 -13.29
CA ARG A 542 1.23 -18.09 -12.97
C ARG A 542 -0.20 -17.88 -13.48
N LYS A 543 -1.08 -17.30 -12.66
CA LYS A 543 -2.49 -17.04 -13.01
C LYS A 543 -2.80 -15.58 -13.24
N HIS A 544 -2.05 -14.67 -12.64
CA HIS A 544 -2.33 -13.25 -12.69
C HIS A 544 -1.40 -12.50 -13.65
N PRO A 545 -1.84 -11.37 -14.21
CA PRO A 545 -0.98 -10.49 -15.02
C PRO A 545 0.31 -10.08 -14.30
N LEU A 546 1.36 -9.76 -15.07
CA LEU A 546 2.53 -9.03 -14.60
C LEU A 546 2.20 -7.53 -14.57
N VAL A 547 2.37 -6.88 -13.42
CA VAL A 547 2.16 -5.44 -13.25
C VAL A 547 3.45 -4.78 -12.79
N LEU A 548 4.00 -3.89 -13.62
CA LEU A 548 5.08 -2.98 -13.26
C LEU A 548 4.50 -1.57 -13.10
N GLN A 549 4.29 -1.13 -11.87
CA GLN A 549 3.58 0.10 -11.61
C GLN A 549 4.37 1.37 -12.02
N VAL A 550 5.69 1.36 -11.77
CA VAL A 550 6.54 2.55 -11.93
C VAL A 550 7.62 2.26 -12.96
N GLY A 551 7.66 3.06 -14.02
CA GLY A 551 8.77 3.08 -14.95
C GLY A 551 9.90 3.97 -14.43
N PHE A 552 11.13 3.68 -14.80
CA PHE A 552 12.29 4.51 -14.47
C PHE A 552 13.39 4.39 -15.52
N HIS A 553 14.29 5.37 -15.55
CA HIS A 553 15.39 5.45 -16.51
C HIS A 553 16.73 5.77 -15.82
N ASP A 554 17.58 4.76 -15.68
CA ASP A 554 18.88 4.92 -15.02
C ASP A 554 19.99 5.04 -16.06
N VAL A 555 20.86 6.03 -15.90
CA VAL A 555 21.98 6.31 -16.80
C VAL A 555 23.25 6.45 -15.99
N SER A 556 24.31 5.73 -16.39
CA SER A 556 25.60 5.83 -15.74
C SER A 556 26.72 6.06 -16.73
N GLU A 557 27.66 6.93 -16.37
CA GLU A 557 28.91 7.14 -17.10
C GLU A 557 30.10 7.20 -16.13
N TYR A 558 30.94 6.17 -16.15
CA TYR A 558 32.07 6.03 -15.25
C TYR A 558 33.38 6.07 -16.05
N THR A 559 34.34 6.85 -15.55
CA THR A 559 35.69 6.92 -16.12
C THR A 559 36.68 6.36 -15.10
N PHE A 560 37.44 5.35 -15.49
CA PHE A 560 38.50 4.76 -14.69
C PHE A 560 39.85 5.17 -15.28
N THR A 561 40.61 5.99 -14.55
CA THR A 561 42.02 6.26 -14.83
C THR A 561 42.83 5.11 -14.25
N LEU A 562 43.46 4.33 -15.12
CA LEU A 562 44.26 3.17 -14.73
C LEU A 562 45.71 3.57 -14.40
N PRO A 563 46.39 2.83 -13.53
CA PRO A 563 47.81 3.06 -13.27
C PRO A 563 48.63 2.76 -14.54
N ALA A 564 49.78 3.42 -14.67
CA ALA A 564 50.63 3.29 -15.85
C ALA A 564 51.06 1.84 -16.10
N GLY A 565 51.17 1.47 -17.38
CA GLY A 565 51.62 0.15 -17.78
C GLY A 565 50.54 -0.93 -17.70
N TYR A 566 49.26 -0.60 -17.57
CA TYR A 566 48.17 -1.57 -17.75
C TYR A 566 47.54 -1.48 -19.14
N GLU A 567 47.34 -2.64 -19.76
CA GLU A 567 46.58 -2.82 -21.00
C GLU A 567 45.31 -3.64 -20.76
N VAL A 568 44.31 -3.49 -21.62
CA VAL A 568 43.10 -4.31 -21.56
C VAL A 568 43.38 -5.67 -22.17
N GLU A 569 43.34 -6.73 -21.35
CA GLU A 569 43.46 -8.12 -21.80
C GLU A 569 42.10 -8.67 -22.26
N ALA A 570 41.03 -8.34 -21.53
CA ALA A 570 39.67 -8.73 -21.90
C ALA A 570 38.65 -7.66 -21.46
N MET A 571 37.73 -7.35 -22.36
CA MET A 571 36.63 -6.43 -22.15
C MET A 571 35.31 -7.13 -22.46
N PRO A 572 34.23 -6.88 -21.69
CA PRO A 572 32.90 -7.35 -22.03
C PRO A 572 32.47 -6.79 -23.40
N LYS A 573 31.54 -7.50 -24.05
CA LYS A 573 30.89 -6.97 -25.26
C LYS A 573 29.81 -5.99 -24.87
N ASP A 574 29.66 -4.94 -25.67
CA ASP A 574 28.52 -4.04 -25.61
C ASP A 574 27.21 -4.83 -25.64
N GLN A 575 26.29 -4.46 -24.75
CA GLN A 575 24.96 -5.04 -24.69
C GLN A 575 23.96 -4.04 -25.26
N ASN A 576 22.97 -4.57 -25.99
CA ASN A 576 21.79 -3.82 -26.41
C ASN A 576 20.60 -4.78 -26.38
N ILE A 577 19.84 -4.71 -25.29
CA ILE A 577 18.70 -5.57 -25.01
C ILE A 577 17.45 -4.69 -25.01
N ALA A 578 16.49 -4.98 -25.88
CA ALA A 578 15.21 -4.29 -25.92
C ALA A 578 14.07 -5.28 -25.78
N THR A 579 13.15 -5.01 -24.84
CA THR A 579 11.96 -5.81 -24.57
C THR A 579 10.76 -4.90 -24.35
N PRO A 580 9.52 -5.41 -24.38
CA PRO A 580 8.35 -4.61 -23.99
C PRO A 580 8.43 -4.06 -22.55
N TYR A 581 9.16 -4.74 -21.66
CA TYR A 581 9.27 -4.38 -20.24
C TYR A 581 10.36 -3.33 -19.96
N GLY A 582 11.22 -3.04 -20.94
CA GLY A 582 12.37 -2.17 -20.74
C GLY A 582 13.51 -2.41 -21.73
N ALA A 583 14.55 -1.60 -21.58
CA ALA A 583 15.75 -1.64 -22.40
C ALA A 583 17.00 -1.58 -21.52
N TYR A 584 18.09 -2.19 -21.99
CA TYR A 584 19.38 -2.19 -21.33
C TYR A 584 20.51 -2.06 -22.36
N GLU A 585 21.35 -1.05 -22.17
CA GLU A 585 22.51 -0.78 -23.02
C GLU A 585 23.76 -0.66 -22.16
N THR A 586 24.86 -1.28 -22.60
CA THR A 586 26.20 -1.00 -22.06
C THR A 586 27.19 -0.78 -23.18
N SER A 587 28.14 0.13 -22.97
CA SER A 587 29.29 0.29 -23.84
C SER A 587 30.57 0.54 -23.06
N TYR A 588 31.67 0.12 -23.66
CA TYR A 588 33.00 0.22 -23.06
C TYR A 588 33.98 0.79 -24.08
N SER A 589 34.82 1.73 -23.67
CA SER A 589 35.93 2.22 -24.49
C SER A 589 37.20 2.38 -23.65
N PHE A 590 38.35 2.17 -24.28
CA PHE A 590 39.64 2.32 -23.63
C PHE A 590 40.58 3.12 -24.54
N ASP A 591 41.08 4.24 -24.03
CA ASP A 591 42.07 5.09 -24.70
C ASP A 591 42.94 5.81 -23.67
N ASN A 592 44.25 5.94 -23.93
CA ASN A 592 45.18 6.71 -23.09
C ASN A 592 45.07 6.42 -21.58
N ASN A 593 45.07 5.15 -21.18
CA ASN A 593 44.89 4.66 -19.79
C ASN A 593 43.54 5.02 -19.15
N LYS A 594 42.57 5.50 -19.92
CA LYS A 594 41.21 5.79 -19.47
C LYS A 594 40.25 4.78 -20.03
N LEU A 595 39.57 4.06 -19.14
CA LEU A 595 38.46 3.21 -19.46
C LEU A 595 37.16 3.97 -19.19
N VAL A 596 36.27 4.07 -20.18
CA VAL A 596 34.94 4.65 -20.02
C VAL A 596 33.91 3.53 -20.09
N PHE A 597 33.04 3.47 -19.09
CA PHE A 597 31.87 2.61 -19.04
C PHE A 597 30.61 3.47 -19.13
N LYS A 598 29.71 3.13 -20.04
CA LYS A 598 28.38 3.72 -20.11
C LYS A 598 27.32 2.65 -19.95
N ARG A 599 26.26 2.97 -19.22
CA ARG A 599 25.11 2.11 -18.99
C ARG A 599 23.82 2.91 -19.12
N LYS A 600 22.81 2.31 -19.73
CA LYS A 600 21.42 2.77 -19.65
C LYS A 600 20.52 1.60 -19.29
N TYR A 601 19.63 1.81 -18.33
CA TYR A 601 18.63 0.82 -17.94
C TYR A 601 17.27 1.48 -17.81
N THR A 602 16.37 1.16 -18.72
CA THR A 602 14.97 1.59 -18.68
C THR A 602 14.11 0.43 -18.22
N ARG A 603 13.25 0.67 -17.22
CA ARG A 603 12.09 -0.19 -16.94
C ARG A 603 10.84 0.55 -17.35
N ASN A 604 10.00 -0.08 -18.17
CA ASN A 604 8.69 0.43 -18.52
C ASN A 604 7.67 0.11 -17.42
N SER A 605 6.71 1.00 -17.19
CA SER A 605 5.49 0.66 -16.45
C SER A 605 4.46 0.04 -17.41
N GLY A 606 3.61 -0.82 -16.87
CA GLY A 606 2.58 -1.48 -17.66
C GLY A 606 1.98 -2.70 -16.99
N GLU A 607 1.03 -3.30 -17.70
CA GLU A 607 0.40 -4.57 -17.39
C GLU A 607 0.57 -5.49 -18.59
N TRP A 608 0.96 -6.74 -18.34
CA TRP A 608 1.16 -7.77 -19.35
C TRP A 608 0.53 -9.08 -18.89
N GLU A 609 0.12 -9.92 -19.85
CA GLU A 609 -0.43 -11.25 -19.59
C GLU A 609 0.47 -12.11 -18.70
N SER A 610 -0.12 -13.07 -17.99
CA SER A 610 0.57 -13.88 -16.98
C SER A 610 1.82 -14.62 -17.52
N GLU A 611 1.77 -15.06 -18.77
CA GLU A 611 2.82 -15.79 -19.48
C GLU A 611 4.08 -14.94 -19.67
N LYS A 612 3.94 -13.60 -19.64
CA LYS A 612 5.04 -12.65 -19.81
C LYS A 612 5.90 -12.46 -18.57
N TYR A 613 5.48 -13.02 -17.44
CA TYR A 613 6.24 -12.93 -16.20
C TYR A 613 7.64 -13.54 -16.31
N ASN A 614 7.76 -14.76 -16.87
CA ASN A 614 9.05 -15.42 -16.97
C ASN A 614 9.97 -14.75 -18.01
N ASP A 615 9.40 -14.18 -19.08
CA ASP A 615 10.13 -13.34 -20.04
C ASP A 615 10.75 -12.12 -19.33
N TYR A 616 9.98 -11.45 -18.46
CA TYR A 616 10.49 -10.36 -17.63
C TYR A 616 11.56 -10.81 -16.63
N VAL A 617 11.37 -11.96 -15.97
CA VAL A 617 12.38 -12.53 -15.06
C VAL A 617 13.70 -12.76 -15.80
N ASP A 618 13.65 -13.30 -17.02
CA ASP A 618 14.82 -13.55 -17.85
C ASP A 618 15.50 -12.25 -18.30
N PHE A 619 14.72 -11.21 -18.66
CA PHE A 619 15.25 -9.87 -18.91
C PHE A 619 16.03 -9.33 -17.71
N VAL A 620 15.44 -9.37 -16.50
CA VAL A 620 16.12 -8.90 -15.27
C VAL A 620 17.37 -9.74 -14.97
N LYS A 621 17.36 -11.06 -15.22
CA LYS A 621 18.56 -11.90 -15.05
C LYS A 621 19.67 -11.52 -16.01
N GLN A 622 19.35 -11.17 -17.26
CA GLN A 622 20.34 -10.71 -18.23
C GLN A 622 21.00 -9.41 -17.77
N VAL A 623 20.19 -8.44 -17.31
CA VAL A 623 20.69 -7.18 -16.72
C VAL A 623 21.59 -7.45 -15.51
N VAL A 624 21.13 -8.25 -14.53
CA VAL A 624 21.90 -8.60 -13.33
C VAL A 624 23.23 -9.29 -13.67
N ARG A 625 23.27 -10.09 -14.74
CA ARG A 625 24.49 -10.75 -15.21
C ARG A 625 25.44 -9.74 -15.86
N ALA A 626 24.93 -8.89 -16.75
CA ALA A 626 25.72 -7.87 -17.44
C ALA A 626 26.33 -6.85 -16.47
N ASP A 627 25.58 -6.42 -15.44
CA ASP A 627 26.07 -5.51 -14.39
C ASP A 627 27.22 -6.14 -13.56
N LYS A 628 27.38 -7.48 -13.60
CA LYS A 628 28.44 -8.23 -12.91
C LYS A 628 29.62 -8.60 -13.81
N ASP A 629 29.59 -8.21 -15.08
CA ASP A 629 30.71 -8.45 -15.99
C ASP A 629 31.98 -7.75 -15.47
N LYS A 630 33.14 -8.30 -15.83
CA LYS A 630 34.43 -7.81 -15.38
C LYS A 630 35.33 -7.49 -16.55
N ILE A 631 36.10 -6.43 -16.39
CA ILE A 631 37.20 -6.09 -17.29
C ILE A 631 38.48 -6.67 -16.69
N VAL A 632 39.28 -7.33 -17.53
CA VAL A 632 40.57 -7.89 -17.15
C VAL A 632 41.65 -7.01 -17.77
N LEU A 633 42.50 -6.48 -16.90
CA LEU A 633 43.64 -5.66 -17.26
C LEU A 633 44.92 -6.47 -16.97
N LYS A 634 45.92 -6.36 -17.82
CA LYS A 634 47.24 -6.97 -17.64
C LYS A 634 48.29 -5.87 -17.53
N LYS A 635 49.25 -6.03 -16.62
CA LYS A 635 50.44 -5.18 -16.58
C LYS A 635 51.34 -5.53 -17.78
N ALA A 636 51.57 -4.57 -18.66
CA ALA A 636 52.55 -4.64 -19.74
C ALA A 636 53.92 -4.93 -19.14
N GLU A 637 54.66 -5.82 -19.79
CA GLU A 637 56.00 -6.26 -19.37
C GLU A 637 57.07 -5.17 -19.58
#